data_AF-A0A9P4X0U9-F1
#
_entry.id   AF-A0A9P4X0U9-F1
#
_cell.length_a   1.000
_cell.length_b   1.000
_cell.length_c   1.000
_cell.angle_alpha   90.00
_cell.angle_beta   90.00
_cell.angle_gamma   90.00
#
_symmetry.space_group_name_H-M   'P 1'
#
loop_
_entity.id
_entity.type
_entity.pdbx_description
1 polymer ?
#
loop_
_entity_poly.entity_id
_entity_poly.type
_entity_poly.pdbx_seq_one_letter_code
_entity_poly.pdbx_strand_id
1 'polypeptide(L)'
;MHGSQSPKTSVVSKYAPLRSDIELSNIINVTERAWDISDTSPTSRWTHVSLNDLRQGWRFGASLGFLTCLSVLILNLSLTIWATTRSNSNNGHIFQGSCAAAKRYNMGLHLVINVLSTLLLGASNYSMQCLSAPTRGVLDRAHRKGKWLDVGVQSFRNLKWSMKWKKAVWTLLGLSSLPIHLLYNSVFYATITNNDYELYFASRDWLNGSWYDSWNLPAPGTVRSYHSPTTNERFNWTPIYETDPAELLKDYQTFPANYEHLDIDGCIDAYANTYLSDRRNVVLLSPSVPTIYALPSAYVEEIERVEKDSSLHWVIFSSDQQELYNKLDRYGWMCDNWDRGVPACTKERAREYAAHNNWTIFGWPVSGCVSQKLADKCSVNFHLGIAIVVVLANFGKAICIAAVCFFLSDQPLLTTGDAVSSFLRESDPTTVGCCLLDRKDICSHWRDAIRSQKRLPLKAHFPHIHRRWQAPGWKSWASFLLFFIICLIVVGVLLRIGIHSMDDPSFSTIRALGFGTATAEMVINDWGIPVSGSGALLQNVLVANTPQLLFSSVYLTLNNVLTRVHLAVEWASYLTTRKGLRVSHNRKGAQRSTYFLQLPYRVGVPLMAISASLHWLISQSIFLVSIETYDVNGLPKNGRSKVEGGLDGVNEEHIATCGYSPLAIICLLVVSGLVVIYVVGMGFKKLPSDGMPLVGSNSVGIAAACHPPQDGGDAQHPLMWGVVSESSDEGIGHCSFSSSAVSLPVQGQLHA
;
A
#
# COMPACT_ATOMS: atom_id res chain seq x y z
N MET A 1 0.24 51.40 55.73
CA MET A 1 0.24 50.02 56.29
C MET A 1 -0.85 49.27 55.55
N HIS A 2 -0.66 48.24 54.72
CA HIS A 2 0.38 47.24 54.53
C HIS A 2 0.69 47.08 53.04
N GLY A 3 1.98 47.04 52.68
CA GLY A 3 2.44 46.55 51.38
C GLY A 3 2.69 45.05 51.48
N SER A 4 2.04 44.27 50.61
CA SER A 4 2.35 42.87 50.36
C SER A 4 3.18 42.81 49.08
N GLN A 5 4.48 42.57 49.22
CA GLN A 5 5.36 42.23 48.11
C GLN A 5 5.16 40.76 47.77
N SER A 6 4.76 40.46 46.53
CA SER A 6 4.95 39.13 45.95
C SER A 6 6.41 38.97 45.50
N PRO A 7 7.02 37.78 45.62
CA PRO A 7 8.39 37.58 45.17
C PRO A 7 8.41 37.48 43.65
N LYS A 8 9.08 38.43 43.00
CA LYS A 8 9.51 38.30 41.60
C LYS A 8 10.47 37.10 41.52
N THR A 9 10.01 35.98 40.97
CA THR A 9 10.88 34.91 40.50
C THR A 9 11.81 35.49 39.43
N SER A 10 13.09 35.64 39.76
CA SER A 10 14.14 36.00 38.81
C SER A 10 14.23 34.89 37.75
N VAL A 11 13.96 35.26 36.50
CA VAL A 11 14.28 34.39 35.36
C VAL A 11 15.80 34.40 35.22
N VAL A 12 16.47 33.41 35.81
CA VAL A 12 17.90 33.20 35.62
C VAL A 12 18.13 32.96 34.12
N SER A 13 18.86 33.86 33.47
CA SER A 13 19.21 33.75 32.05
C SER A 13 19.94 32.43 31.80
N LYS A 14 19.46 31.63 30.84
CA LYS A 14 20.10 30.35 30.45
C LYS A 14 21.46 30.54 29.76
N TYR A 15 21.75 31.76 29.32
CA TYR A 15 22.97 32.13 28.63
C TYR A 15 23.71 33.19 29.45
N ALA A 16 25.03 33.08 29.53
CA ALA A 16 25.85 34.17 30.03
C ALA A 16 25.80 35.34 29.02
N PRO A 17 25.77 36.61 29.50
CA PRO A 17 26.09 37.75 28.63
C PRO A 17 27.48 37.54 28.02
N LEU A 18 27.67 37.91 26.74
CA LEU A 18 28.98 37.91 26.11
C LEU A 18 29.91 38.87 26.89
N ARG A 19 30.77 38.33 27.76
CA ARG A 19 31.87 39.10 28.39
C ARG A 19 32.93 39.39 27.33
N SER A 20 33.43 40.62 27.33
CA SER A 20 34.45 41.10 26.39
C SER A 20 35.87 40.58 26.65
N ASP A 21 36.13 39.95 27.81
CA ASP A 21 37.49 39.91 28.37
C ASP A 21 38.03 38.50 28.70
N ILE A 22 37.63 37.44 27.99
CA ILE A 22 38.36 36.16 28.07
C ILE A 22 39.40 36.17 26.95
N GLU A 23 40.69 36.29 27.30
CA GLU A 23 41.80 36.40 26.36
C GLU A 23 41.75 35.31 25.27
N LEU A 24 41.57 35.76 24.03
CA LEU A 24 41.43 34.97 22.81
C LEU A 24 42.75 34.45 22.23
N SER A 25 43.89 34.67 22.90
CA SER A 25 45.24 34.59 22.30
C SER A 25 45.65 33.17 21.86
N ASN A 26 45.15 32.11 22.51
CA ASN A 26 45.59 30.73 22.22
C ASN A 26 44.73 29.99 21.18
N ILE A 27 43.50 30.45 20.86
CA ILE A 27 42.63 29.80 19.87
C ILE A 27 42.75 30.47 18.49
N ILE A 28 42.99 31.79 18.44
CA ILE A 28 43.16 32.52 17.17
C ILE A 28 44.41 32.03 16.40
N ASN A 29 45.50 31.73 17.10
CA ASN A 29 46.72 31.19 16.49
C ASN A 29 46.55 29.77 15.90
N VAL A 30 45.60 28.98 16.43
CA VAL A 30 45.23 27.67 15.85
C VAL A 30 44.36 27.87 14.63
N THR A 31 43.49 28.90 14.61
CA THR A 31 42.67 29.20 13.44
C THR A 31 43.54 29.61 12.25
N GLU A 32 44.46 30.58 12.33
CA GLU A 32 45.25 31.02 11.17
C GLU A 32 46.14 29.92 10.54
N ARG A 33 46.69 28.98 11.31
CA ARG A 33 47.48 27.86 10.76
C ARG A 33 46.65 26.70 10.21
N ALA A 34 45.36 26.59 10.56
CA ALA A 34 44.50 25.48 10.14
C ALA A 34 43.75 25.75 8.82
N TRP A 35 43.79 26.98 8.29
CA TRP A 35 43.00 27.36 7.11
C TRP A 35 43.66 27.05 5.75
N ASP A 36 44.86 26.47 5.71
CA ASP A 36 45.59 26.21 4.46
C ASP A 36 45.42 24.78 3.90
N ILE A 37 44.27 24.15 4.16
CA ILE A 37 43.91 22.88 3.52
C ILE A 37 43.07 23.19 2.28
N SER A 38 43.76 23.15 1.13
CA SER A 38 43.20 23.26 -0.22
C SER A 38 41.83 22.59 -0.37
N ASP A 39 40.93 23.26 -1.11
CA ASP A 39 39.58 22.83 -1.47
C ASP A 39 39.62 21.68 -2.51
N THR A 40 40.40 20.64 -2.22
CA THR A 40 40.48 19.45 -3.04
C THR A 40 39.18 18.67 -2.85
N SER A 41 38.32 18.76 -3.87
CA SER A 41 37.28 17.76 -4.09
C SER A 41 37.93 16.38 -3.98
N PRO A 42 37.42 15.45 -3.15
CA PRO A 42 38.02 14.13 -3.03
C PRO A 42 37.99 13.49 -4.41
N THR A 43 39.16 13.35 -5.03
CA THR A 43 39.33 12.50 -6.20
C THR A 43 39.21 11.09 -5.67
N SER A 44 38.01 10.52 -5.84
CA SER A 44 37.70 9.13 -5.52
C SER A 44 38.63 8.23 -6.35
N ARG A 45 39.78 7.87 -5.79
CA ARG A 45 40.57 6.75 -6.29
C ARG A 45 39.76 5.51 -5.95
N TRP A 46 39.19 4.86 -6.97
CA TRP A 46 38.43 3.62 -6.83
C TRP A 46 39.31 2.58 -6.13
N THR A 47 39.08 2.36 -4.83
CA THR A 47 39.73 1.27 -4.10
C THR A 47 39.01 -0.01 -4.45
N HIS A 48 39.76 -1.01 -4.93
CA HIS A 48 39.20 -2.32 -5.26
C HIS A 48 38.54 -2.93 -4.03
N VAL A 49 37.24 -3.21 -4.09
CA VAL A 49 36.48 -3.85 -2.99
C VAL A 49 36.62 -5.36 -3.12
N SER A 50 37.11 -6.03 -2.08
CA SER A 50 37.24 -7.49 -2.06
C SER A 50 35.93 -8.17 -1.62
N LEU A 51 35.76 -9.45 -1.94
CA LEU A 51 34.61 -10.24 -1.44
C LEU A 51 34.60 -10.35 0.09
N ASN A 52 35.75 -10.24 0.75
CA ASN A 52 35.83 -10.27 2.20
C ASN A 52 35.25 -8.99 2.82
N ASP A 53 35.37 -7.84 2.14
CA ASP A 53 34.79 -6.57 2.59
C ASP A 53 33.26 -6.60 2.59
N LEU A 54 32.64 -7.47 1.77
CA LEU A 54 31.20 -7.66 1.72
C LEU A 54 30.65 -8.35 2.98
N ARG A 55 31.50 -9.06 3.73
CA ARG A 55 31.09 -9.78 4.97
C ARG A 55 31.23 -8.92 6.22
N GLN A 56 31.52 -7.64 6.06
CA GLN A 56 31.99 -6.77 7.12
C GLN A 56 31.20 -5.45 7.19
N GLY A 57 31.02 -4.94 8.40
CA GLY A 57 30.33 -3.68 8.68
C GLY A 57 28.99 -3.50 7.98
N TRP A 58 28.76 -2.30 7.42
CA TRP A 58 27.54 -1.93 6.75
C TRP A 58 27.37 -2.61 5.38
N ARG A 59 28.48 -3.03 4.77
CA ARG A 59 28.49 -3.78 3.50
C ARG A 59 27.87 -5.16 3.68
N PHE A 60 28.00 -5.78 4.85
CA PHE A 60 27.27 -7.02 5.16
C PHE A 60 25.76 -6.83 5.05
N GLY A 61 25.24 -5.73 5.60
CA GLY A 61 23.84 -5.39 5.44
C GLY A 61 23.46 -5.17 3.97
N ALA A 62 24.22 -4.37 3.23
CA ALA A 62 23.94 -4.12 1.81
C ALA A 62 24.00 -5.42 0.98
N SER A 63 24.92 -6.33 1.31
CA SER A 63 25.08 -7.64 0.68
C SER A 63 23.92 -8.58 0.99
N LEU A 64 23.40 -8.58 2.22
CA LEU A 64 22.18 -9.32 2.56
C LEU A 64 20.96 -8.77 1.80
N GLY A 65 20.88 -7.44 1.67
CA GLY A 65 19.87 -6.78 0.82
C GLY A 65 20.01 -7.17 -0.65
N PHE A 66 21.23 -7.26 -1.17
CA PHE A 66 21.51 -7.72 -2.54
C PHE A 66 21.10 -9.17 -2.74
N LEU A 67 21.50 -10.08 -1.83
CA LEU A 67 21.12 -11.50 -1.88
C LEU A 67 19.60 -11.66 -1.82
N THR A 68 18.93 -10.93 -0.93
CA THR A 68 17.47 -10.92 -0.85
C THR A 68 16.87 -10.49 -2.20
N CYS A 69 17.35 -9.38 -2.77
CA CYS A 69 16.89 -8.87 -4.06
C CYS A 69 17.12 -9.85 -5.22
N LEU A 70 18.26 -10.57 -5.21
CA LEU A 70 18.60 -11.58 -6.19
C LEU A 70 17.74 -12.83 -6.04
N SER A 71 17.49 -13.29 -4.81
CA SER A 71 16.58 -14.42 -4.54
C SER A 71 15.16 -14.11 -5.00
N VAL A 72 14.65 -12.90 -4.74
CA VAL A 72 13.33 -12.50 -5.26
C VAL A 72 13.33 -12.41 -6.78
N LEU A 73 14.41 -11.91 -7.41
CA LEU A 73 14.51 -11.88 -8.87
C LEU A 73 14.46 -13.29 -9.48
N ILE A 74 15.23 -14.23 -8.93
CA ILE A 74 15.25 -15.63 -9.39
C ILE A 74 13.87 -16.25 -9.22
N LEU A 75 13.24 -16.07 -8.05
CA LEU A 75 11.90 -16.57 -7.79
C LEU A 75 10.87 -15.99 -8.77
N ASN A 76 10.89 -14.68 -9.01
CA ASN A 76 9.98 -14.02 -9.93
C ASN A 76 10.17 -14.51 -11.36
N LEU A 77 11.41 -14.71 -11.80
CA LEU A 77 11.73 -15.25 -13.11
C LEU A 77 11.25 -16.71 -13.24
N SER A 78 11.54 -17.56 -12.25
CA SER A 78 11.09 -18.95 -12.21
C SER A 78 9.56 -19.05 -12.21
N LEU A 79 8.89 -18.24 -11.40
CA LEU A 79 7.42 -18.18 -11.36
C LEU A 79 6.84 -17.65 -12.67
N THR A 80 7.47 -16.66 -13.30
CA THR A 80 7.03 -16.14 -14.62
C THR A 80 7.12 -17.22 -15.68
N ILE A 81 8.23 -17.95 -15.75
CA ILE A 81 8.44 -19.05 -16.70
C ILE A 81 7.41 -20.16 -16.43
N TRP A 82 7.29 -20.62 -15.19
CA TRP A 82 6.35 -21.66 -14.80
C TRP A 82 4.89 -21.26 -15.06
N ALA A 83 4.50 -20.03 -14.71
CA ALA A 83 3.14 -19.56 -14.90
C ALA A 83 2.79 -19.44 -16.39
N THR A 84 3.75 -19.00 -17.22
CA THR A 84 3.57 -18.93 -18.67
C THR A 84 3.38 -20.31 -19.28
N THR A 85 4.23 -21.29 -18.92
CA THR A 85 4.11 -22.65 -19.47
C THR A 85 2.83 -23.33 -18.99
N ARG A 86 2.45 -23.13 -17.72
CA ARG A 86 1.22 -23.67 -17.13
C ARG A 86 -0.04 -23.03 -17.72
N SER A 87 -0.06 -21.72 -17.90
CA SER A 87 -1.18 -21.00 -18.53
C SER A 87 -1.38 -21.48 -19.96
N ASN A 88 -0.30 -21.62 -20.75
CA ASN A 88 -0.38 -22.15 -22.12
C ASN A 88 -0.88 -23.60 -22.17
N SER A 89 -0.54 -24.44 -21.18
CA SER A 89 -1.01 -25.83 -21.15
C SER A 89 -2.48 -25.97 -20.72
N ASN A 90 -3.06 -24.92 -20.12
CA ASN A 90 -4.35 -24.95 -19.45
C ASN A 90 -5.30 -23.85 -20.00
N ASN A 91 -5.30 -23.62 -21.32
CA ASN A 91 -6.19 -22.68 -21.99
C ASN A 91 -6.18 -21.25 -21.39
N GLY A 92 -5.02 -20.77 -20.95
CA GLY A 92 -4.85 -19.44 -20.37
C GLY A 92 -4.89 -19.38 -18.83
N HIS A 93 -5.29 -20.45 -18.15
CA HIS A 93 -5.48 -20.44 -16.69
C HIS A 93 -4.31 -21.08 -15.92
N ILE A 94 -3.92 -20.53 -14.77
CA ILE A 94 -3.01 -21.21 -13.84
C ILE A 94 -3.74 -22.32 -13.09
N PHE A 95 -4.97 -22.01 -12.68
CA PHE A 95 -5.87 -22.91 -11.99
C PHE A 95 -7.31 -22.63 -12.46
N GLN A 96 -8.12 -23.67 -12.61
CA GLN A 96 -9.55 -23.59 -12.86
C GLN A 96 -10.24 -24.71 -12.07
N GLY A 97 -11.32 -24.38 -11.36
CA GLY A 97 -12.03 -25.33 -10.49
C GLY A 97 -13.01 -24.60 -9.59
N SER A 98 -13.29 -25.14 -8.40
CA SER A 98 -14.20 -24.49 -7.46
C SER A 98 -13.67 -23.13 -6.98
N CYS A 99 -14.59 -22.21 -6.73
CA CYS A 99 -14.29 -20.86 -6.28
C CYS A 99 -13.63 -20.86 -4.90
N ALA A 100 -13.96 -21.82 -4.03
CA ALA A 100 -13.29 -22.01 -2.76
C ALA A 100 -11.79 -22.36 -2.92
N ALA A 101 -11.44 -23.21 -3.89
CA ALA A 101 -10.05 -23.57 -4.15
C ALA A 101 -9.29 -22.42 -4.82
N ALA A 102 -9.87 -21.80 -5.86
CA ALA A 102 -9.28 -20.64 -6.54
C ALA A 102 -8.98 -19.50 -5.55
N LYS A 103 -9.91 -19.24 -4.63
CA LYS A 103 -9.73 -18.27 -3.53
C LYS A 103 -8.51 -18.57 -2.67
N ARG A 104 -8.34 -19.83 -2.23
CA ARG A 104 -7.20 -20.23 -1.39
C ARG A 104 -5.86 -20.03 -2.11
N TYR A 105 -5.80 -20.39 -3.40
CA TYR A 105 -4.61 -20.15 -4.23
C TYR A 105 -4.31 -18.66 -4.37
N ASN A 106 -5.32 -17.86 -4.76
CA ASN A 106 -5.15 -16.43 -4.95
C ASN A 106 -4.67 -15.73 -3.66
N MET A 107 -5.33 -16.02 -2.53
CA MET A 107 -4.97 -15.46 -1.22
C MET A 107 -3.53 -15.83 -0.81
N GLY A 108 -3.11 -17.07 -1.06
CA GLY A 108 -1.75 -17.54 -0.79
C GLY A 108 -0.69 -16.84 -1.66
N LEU A 109 -0.97 -16.68 -2.96
CA LEU A 109 -0.09 -15.97 -3.89
C LEU A 109 0.10 -14.51 -3.47
N HIS A 110 -0.98 -13.80 -3.14
CA HIS A 110 -0.89 -12.42 -2.65
C HIS A 110 -0.11 -12.33 -1.34
N LEU A 111 -0.24 -13.28 -0.42
CA LEU A 111 0.56 -13.29 0.81
C LEU A 111 2.06 -13.35 0.49
N VAL A 112 2.47 -14.27 -0.39
CA VAL A 112 3.87 -14.40 -0.82
C VAL A 112 4.36 -13.13 -1.49
N ILE A 113 3.59 -12.58 -2.44
CA ILE A 113 3.92 -11.34 -3.15
C ILE A 113 4.15 -10.18 -2.19
N ASN A 114 3.28 -10.00 -1.20
CA ASN A 114 3.40 -8.90 -0.24
C ASN A 114 4.59 -9.09 0.72
N VAL A 115 4.94 -10.33 1.08
CA VAL A 115 6.18 -10.63 1.82
C VAL A 115 7.41 -10.25 0.97
N LEU A 116 7.47 -10.70 -0.28
CA LEU A 116 8.59 -10.40 -1.19
C LEU A 116 8.74 -8.91 -1.45
N SER A 117 7.63 -8.21 -1.71
CA SER A 117 7.59 -6.75 -1.91
C SER A 117 8.09 -6.00 -0.67
N THR A 118 7.68 -6.41 0.53
CA THR A 118 8.13 -5.81 1.80
C THR A 118 9.63 -6.02 2.03
N LEU A 119 10.16 -7.21 1.71
CA LEU A 119 11.60 -7.50 1.80
C LEU A 119 12.41 -6.63 0.83
N LEU A 120 11.95 -6.49 -0.42
CA LEU A 120 12.56 -5.61 -1.42
C LEU A 120 12.55 -4.14 -1.01
N LEU A 121 11.45 -3.68 -0.39
CA LEU A 121 11.34 -2.34 0.17
C LEU A 121 12.35 -2.14 1.31
N GLY A 122 12.49 -3.11 2.21
CA GLY A 122 13.49 -3.11 3.28
C GLY A 122 14.93 -3.02 2.76
N ALA A 123 15.28 -3.86 1.78
CA ALA A 123 16.60 -3.85 1.15
C ALA A 123 16.89 -2.51 0.44
N SER A 124 15.92 -2.00 -0.34
CA SER A 124 16.05 -0.71 -1.03
C SER A 124 16.21 0.44 -0.03
N ASN A 125 15.43 0.45 1.04
CA ASN A 125 15.48 1.47 2.09
C ASN A 125 16.86 1.50 2.78
N TYR A 126 17.42 0.34 3.13
CA TYR A 126 18.76 0.26 3.71
C TYR A 126 19.83 0.80 2.74
N SER A 127 19.82 0.37 1.47
CA SER A 127 20.75 0.88 0.46
C SER A 127 20.61 2.39 0.21
N MET A 128 19.38 2.90 0.21
CA MET A 128 19.10 4.34 0.11
C MET A 128 19.62 5.12 1.31
N GLN A 129 19.59 4.53 2.51
CA GLN A 129 20.22 5.12 3.70
C GLN A 129 21.74 5.19 3.54
N CYS A 130 22.38 4.11 3.09
CA CYS A 130 23.83 4.08 2.77
C CYS A 130 24.24 5.19 1.80
N LEU A 131 23.45 5.39 0.75
CA LEU A 131 23.69 6.44 -0.26
C LEU A 131 23.48 7.87 0.27
N SER A 132 22.58 8.04 1.24
CA SER A 132 22.25 9.35 1.83
C SER A 132 23.13 9.73 3.03
N ALA A 133 23.89 8.79 3.58
CA ALA A 133 24.75 9.05 4.74
C ALA A 133 25.95 9.93 4.35
N PRO A 134 26.28 10.95 5.17
CA PRO A 134 27.41 11.82 4.91
C PRO A 134 28.72 11.15 5.28
N THR A 135 29.83 11.61 4.69
CA THR A 135 31.19 11.30 5.13
C THR A 135 31.72 12.42 6.02
N ARG A 136 32.83 12.18 6.73
CA ARG A 136 33.42 13.19 7.61
C ARG A 136 33.71 14.52 6.89
N GLY A 137 34.44 14.49 5.77
CA GLY A 137 34.73 15.70 5.01
C GLY A 137 33.49 16.42 4.45
N VAL A 138 32.37 15.71 4.23
CA VAL A 138 31.10 16.35 3.86
C VAL A 138 30.49 17.08 5.06
N LEU A 139 30.57 16.51 6.27
CA LEU A 139 30.14 17.19 7.50
C LEU A 139 30.96 18.46 7.75
N ASP A 140 32.29 18.38 7.68
CA ASP A 140 33.17 19.54 7.93
C ASP A 140 32.89 20.70 6.97
N ARG A 141 32.70 20.40 5.68
CA ARG A 141 32.28 21.41 4.69
C ARG A 141 30.91 22.00 4.99
N ALA A 142 29.97 21.20 5.49
CA ALA A 142 28.64 21.69 5.84
C ALA A 142 28.70 22.60 7.08
N HIS A 143 29.45 22.20 8.11
CA HIS A 143 29.58 22.94 9.36
C HIS A 143 30.25 24.30 9.13
N ARG A 144 31.34 24.36 8.34
CA ARG A 144 31.99 25.61 7.91
C ARG A 144 31.05 26.59 7.18
N LYS A 145 30.01 26.08 6.51
CA LYS A 145 28.99 26.91 5.82
C LYS A 145 27.77 27.23 6.70
N GLY A 146 27.85 27.00 8.01
CA GLY A 146 26.75 27.22 8.95
C GLY A 146 25.55 26.31 8.69
N LYS A 147 25.79 25.08 8.21
CA LYS A 147 24.78 24.06 7.95
C LYS A 147 25.06 22.81 8.77
N TRP A 148 24.01 22.08 9.10
CA TRP A 148 24.10 20.74 9.69
C TRP A 148 23.49 19.71 8.75
N LEU A 149 23.96 18.48 8.84
CA LEU A 149 23.43 17.32 8.14
C LEU A 149 22.86 16.31 9.15
N ASP A 150 22.15 15.31 8.64
CA ASP A 150 21.60 14.25 9.47
C ASP A 150 22.53 13.04 9.50
N VAL A 151 22.78 12.49 10.68
CA VAL A 151 23.49 11.21 10.88
C VAL A 151 22.50 10.18 11.41
N GLY A 152 22.62 8.93 10.96
CA GLY A 152 21.81 7.83 11.49
C GLY A 152 20.41 7.68 10.91
N VAL A 153 20.01 8.51 9.95
CA VAL A 153 18.65 8.49 9.34
C VAL A 153 18.71 8.75 7.85
N GLN A 154 17.69 8.31 7.12
CA GLN A 154 17.52 8.69 5.71
C GLN A 154 17.14 10.16 5.61
N SER A 155 17.95 10.97 4.93
CA SER A 155 17.73 12.41 4.83
C SER A 155 17.86 12.96 3.42
N PHE A 156 16.75 13.48 2.90
CA PHE A 156 16.71 14.23 1.65
C PHE A 156 17.60 15.47 1.66
N ARG A 157 17.85 16.04 2.85
CA ARG A 157 18.78 17.17 3.00
C ARG A 157 20.20 16.75 2.68
N ASN A 158 20.63 15.58 3.12
CA ASN A 158 21.97 15.07 2.85
C ASN A 158 22.19 14.80 1.36
N LEU A 159 21.14 14.40 0.63
CA LEU A 159 21.22 14.21 -0.82
C LEU A 159 21.62 15.49 -1.56
N LYS A 160 21.39 16.69 -1.00
CA LYS A 160 21.89 17.92 -1.64
C LYS A 160 23.43 18.00 -1.63
N TRP A 161 24.08 17.35 -0.67
CA TRP A 161 25.53 17.36 -0.45
C TRP A 161 26.24 16.09 -0.94
N SER A 162 25.50 15.09 -1.41
CA SER A 162 26.07 13.84 -1.94
C SER A 162 26.55 13.98 -3.39
N MET A 163 27.37 13.02 -3.83
CA MET A 163 27.83 12.93 -5.22
C MET A 163 26.68 12.63 -6.19
N LYS A 164 26.78 13.10 -7.44
CA LYS A 164 25.72 12.95 -8.47
C LYS A 164 25.29 11.49 -8.68
N TRP A 165 26.25 10.55 -8.74
CA TRP A 165 25.94 9.13 -8.93
C TRP A 165 25.15 8.54 -7.75
N LYS A 166 25.46 8.94 -6.50
CA LYS A 166 24.71 8.48 -5.31
C LYS A 166 23.26 8.93 -5.38
N LYS A 167 23.02 10.18 -5.83
CA LYS A 167 21.66 10.70 -6.04
C LYS A 167 20.93 9.93 -7.14
N ALA A 168 21.60 9.64 -8.25
CA ALA A 168 21.02 8.88 -9.35
C ALA A 168 20.60 7.47 -8.91
N VAL A 169 21.49 6.71 -8.26
CA VAL A 169 21.18 5.36 -7.73
C VAL A 169 20.07 5.42 -6.68
N TRP A 170 20.09 6.42 -5.80
CA TRP A 170 19.03 6.62 -4.81
C TRP A 170 17.67 6.85 -5.47
N THR A 171 17.60 7.70 -6.52
CA THR A 171 16.38 7.95 -7.26
C THR A 171 15.90 6.71 -8.03
N LEU A 172 16.80 5.97 -8.68
CA LEU A 172 16.48 4.73 -9.39
C LEU A 172 15.93 3.65 -8.44
N LEU A 173 16.48 3.53 -7.23
CA LEU A 173 15.94 2.63 -6.20
C LEU A 173 14.50 3.01 -5.80
N GLY A 174 14.21 4.31 -5.70
CA GLY A 174 12.85 4.81 -5.44
C GLY A 174 11.89 4.53 -6.60
N LEU A 175 12.27 4.89 -7.84
CA LEU A 175 11.43 4.72 -9.03
C LEU A 175 11.15 3.25 -9.34
N SER A 176 12.14 2.37 -9.18
CA SER A 176 11.96 0.93 -9.36
C SER A 176 11.03 0.28 -8.31
N SER A 177 10.72 0.96 -7.19
CA SER A 177 9.70 0.47 -6.25
C SER A 177 8.28 0.70 -6.76
N LEU A 178 8.05 1.69 -7.64
CA LEU A 178 6.70 2.06 -8.08
C LEU A 178 6.00 0.92 -8.82
N PRO A 179 6.60 0.27 -9.84
CA PRO A 179 5.93 -0.82 -10.55
C PRO A 179 5.68 -2.03 -9.64
N ILE A 180 6.56 -2.29 -8.68
CA ILE A 180 6.42 -3.40 -7.73
C ILE A 180 5.22 -3.16 -6.81
N HIS A 181 5.01 -1.95 -6.30
CA HIS A 181 3.85 -1.67 -5.44
C HIS A 181 2.55 -1.51 -6.23
N LEU A 182 2.60 -1.00 -7.46
CA LEU A 182 1.41 -0.73 -8.27
C LEU A 182 0.92 -1.92 -9.10
N LEU A 183 1.78 -2.89 -9.44
CA LEU A 183 1.43 -3.94 -10.39
C LEU A 183 1.62 -5.36 -9.85
N TYR A 184 2.47 -5.57 -8.84
CA TYR A 184 2.90 -6.93 -8.49
C TYR A 184 1.75 -7.81 -7.96
N ASN A 185 0.82 -7.26 -7.18
CA ASN A 185 -0.36 -8.02 -6.76
C ASN A 185 -1.28 -8.39 -7.93
N SER A 186 -1.15 -7.76 -9.10
CA SER A 186 -1.98 -8.06 -10.27
C SER A 186 -1.28 -8.96 -11.29
N VAL A 187 -0.07 -9.46 -10.99
CA VAL A 187 0.57 -10.52 -11.79
C VAL A 187 -0.31 -11.77 -11.82
N PHE A 188 -0.89 -12.10 -10.67
CA PHE A 188 -1.91 -13.12 -10.53
C PHE A 188 -3.22 -12.44 -10.16
N TYR A 189 -4.31 -12.90 -10.75
CA TYR A 189 -5.64 -12.35 -10.46
C TYR A 189 -6.68 -13.47 -10.52
N ALA A 190 -7.72 -13.32 -9.72
CA ALA A 190 -8.87 -14.22 -9.76
C ALA A 190 -9.88 -13.72 -10.80
N THR A 191 -10.53 -14.67 -11.45
CA THR A 191 -11.65 -14.41 -12.33
C THR A 191 -12.88 -15.10 -11.79
N ILE A 192 -13.99 -14.35 -11.76
CA ILE A 192 -15.33 -14.87 -11.48
C ILE A 192 -16.05 -15.14 -12.78
N THR A 193 -17.00 -16.07 -12.74
CA THR A 193 -17.85 -16.38 -13.89
C THR A 193 -19.11 -15.56 -13.86
N ASN A 194 -19.56 -15.24 -15.06
CA ASN A 194 -20.89 -14.74 -15.30
C ASN A 194 -21.51 -15.56 -16.43
N ASN A 195 -22.64 -16.20 -16.18
CA ASN A 195 -23.34 -17.00 -17.16
C ASN A 195 -24.54 -16.23 -17.68
N ASP A 196 -24.64 -16.10 -18.99
CA ASP A 196 -25.88 -15.69 -19.62
C ASP A 196 -26.93 -16.77 -19.45
N TYR A 197 -28.16 -16.30 -19.30
CA TYR A 197 -29.32 -17.15 -19.09
C TYR A 197 -30.47 -16.68 -19.95
N GLU A 198 -31.33 -17.63 -20.27
CA GLU A 198 -32.58 -17.38 -20.94
C GLU A 198 -33.78 -17.59 -20.02
N LEU A 199 -34.84 -16.86 -20.32
CA LEU A 199 -36.11 -16.90 -19.62
C LEU A 199 -37.14 -17.69 -20.44
N TYR A 200 -37.73 -18.71 -19.83
CA TYR A 200 -38.77 -19.54 -20.42
C TYR A 200 -40.04 -19.50 -19.58
N PHE A 201 -41.20 -19.71 -20.20
CA PHE A 201 -42.47 -19.88 -19.50
C PHE A 201 -43.02 -21.27 -19.73
N ALA A 202 -43.47 -21.92 -18.67
CA ALA A 202 -44.08 -23.24 -18.78
C ALA A 202 -45.27 -23.40 -17.83
N SER A 203 -46.23 -24.24 -18.24
CA SER A 203 -47.25 -24.73 -17.31
C SER A 203 -46.62 -25.72 -16.33
N ARG A 204 -47.32 -26.01 -15.22
CA ARG A 204 -46.85 -27.03 -14.26
C ARG A 204 -46.72 -28.42 -14.89
N ASP A 205 -47.41 -28.71 -15.98
CA ASP A 205 -47.35 -30.01 -16.64
C ASP A 205 -46.01 -30.24 -17.37
N TRP A 206 -45.25 -29.17 -17.66
CA TRP A 206 -43.88 -29.27 -18.18
C TRP A 206 -42.95 -30.04 -17.25
N LEU A 207 -43.16 -29.92 -15.93
CA LEU A 207 -42.44 -30.70 -14.91
C LEU A 207 -42.58 -32.22 -15.12
N ASN A 208 -43.66 -32.65 -15.76
CA ASN A 208 -43.96 -34.05 -16.05
C ASN A 208 -43.61 -34.45 -17.49
N GLY A 209 -42.89 -33.60 -18.23
CA GLY A 209 -42.48 -33.90 -19.60
C GLY A 209 -43.41 -33.40 -20.70
N SER A 210 -44.35 -32.50 -20.37
CA SER A 210 -45.18 -31.89 -21.41
C SER A 210 -44.33 -31.05 -22.35
N TRP A 211 -44.64 -31.12 -23.65
CA TRP A 211 -43.96 -30.37 -24.70
C TRP A 211 -44.05 -28.86 -24.45
N TYR A 212 -42.99 -28.13 -24.84
CA TYR A 212 -42.95 -26.68 -24.77
C TYR A 212 -43.60 -26.07 -26.01
N ASP A 213 -44.65 -25.28 -25.83
CA ASP A 213 -45.34 -24.62 -26.94
C ASP A 213 -44.64 -23.33 -27.36
N SER A 214 -43.54 -23.44 -28.09
CA SER A 214 -42.79 -22.28 -28.60
C SER A 214 -43.59 -21.43 -29.61
N TRP A 215 -44.75 -21.93 -30.06
CA TRP A 215 -45.64 -21.16 -30.91
C TRP A 215 -46.58 -20.23 -30.12
N ASN A 216 -47.04 -20.64 -28.96
CA ASN A 216 -47.95 -19.82 -28.15
C ASN A 216 -47.26 -19.16 -26.95
N LEU A 217 -46.07 -19.62 -26.59
CA LEU A 217 -45.26 -19.12 -25.48
C LEU A 217 -44.11 -18.22 -25.97
N PRO A 218 -43.62 -17.29 -25.14
CA PRO A 218 -42.43 -16.49 -25.41
C PRO A 218 -41.24 -17.43 -25.26
N ALA A 219 -40.38 -17.52 -26.26
CA ALA A 219 -39.12 -18.25 -26.14
C ALA A 219 -38.01 -17.46 -26.85
N PRO A 220 -36.78 -17.45 -26.32
CA PRO A 220 -35.65 -16.78 -26.97
C PRO A 220 -35.55 -17.08 -28.47
N GLY A 221 -35.55 -16.04 -29.30
CA GLY A 221 -35.44 -16.12 -30.76
C GLY A 221 -36.76 -16.22 -31.54
N THR A 222 -37.95 -16.14 -30.91
CA THR A 222 -39.26 -16.24 -31.58
C THR A 222 -39.79 -14.93 -32.17
N VAL A 223 -39.16 -14.43 -33.24
CA VAL A 223 -39.72 -13.29 -34.00
C VAL A 223 -40.90 -13.73 -34.85
N ARG A 224 -42.12 -13.25 -34.53
CA ARG A 224 -43.34 -13.53 -35.29
C ARG A 224 -43.72 -12.34 -36.19
N SER A 225 -43.10 -12.31 -37.36
CA SER A 225 -43.50 -11.48 -38.51
C SER A 225 -43.44 -9.96 -38.30
N TYR A 226 -42.38 -9.29 -38.76
CA TYR A 226 -42.32 -7.82 -38.75
C TYR A 226 -43.17 -7.25 -39.90
N HIS A 227 -44.11 -6.36 -39.57
CA HIS A 227 -44.85 -5.58 -40.55
C HIS A 227 -44.22 -4.21 -40.70
N SER A 228 -43.61 -3.95 -41.86
CA SER A 228 -43.05 -2.63 -42.17
C SER A 228 -44.20 -1.65 -42.44
N PRO A 229 -44.41 -0.61 -41.60
CA PRO A 229 -45.50 0.35 -41.84
C PRO A 229 -45.24 1.22 -43.08
N THR A 230 -44.00 1.31 -43.53
CA THR A 230 -43.59 2.11 -44.69
C THR A 230 -43.65 1.35 -46.01
N THR A 231 -43.36 0.05 -46.00
CA THR A 231 -43.37 -0.77 -47.22
C THR A 231 -44.57 -1.70 -47.33
N ASN A 232 -45.40 -1.81 -46.27
CA ASN A 232 -46.53 -2.73 -46.16
C ASN A 232 -46.15 -4.20 -46.39
N GLU A 233 -44.86 -4.51 -46.30
CA GLU A 233 -44.31 -5.86 -46.45
C GLU A 233 -44.37 -6.59 -45.11
N ARG A 234 -44.55 -7.91 -45.21
CA ARG A 234 -44.62 -8.81 -44.08
C ARG A 234 -43.42 -9.75 -44.16
N PHE A 235 -42.45 -9.56 -43.28
CA PHE A 235 -41.22 -10.37 -43.25
C PHE A 235 -41.40 -11.51 -42.26
N ASN A 236 -41.50 -12.75 -42.75
CA ASN A 236 -41.49 -13.93 -41.88
C ASN A 236 -40.06 -14.34 -41.58
N TRP A 237 -39.68 -14.30 -40.30
CA TRP A 237 -38.42 -14.85 -39.80
C TRP A 237 -38.68 -16.24 -39.23
N THR A 238 -37.80 -17.20 -39.52
CA THR A 238 -37.75 -18.46 -38.77
C THR A 238 -37.10 -18.19 -37.42
N PRO A 239 -37.69 -18.63 -36.29
CA PRO A 239 -37.06 -18.51 -35.00
C PRO A 239 -35.67 -19.16 -35.01
N ILE A 240 -34.66 -18.44 -34.52
CA ILE A 240 -33.34 -19.01 -34.24
C ILE A 240 -33.23 -19.06 -32.72
N TYR A 241 -33.54 -20.23 -32.15
CA TYR A 241 -33.35 -20.46 -30.72
C TYR A 241 -31.84 -20.51 -30.44
N GLU A 242 -31.35 -19.72 -29.47
CA GLU A 242 -29.98 -19.91 -28.99
C GLU A 242 -29.87 -21.17 -28.12
N THR A 243 -30.90 -21.48 -27.31
CA THR A 243 -31.12 -22.82 -26.73
C THR A 243 -32.52 -23.35 -27.13
N ASP A 244 -32.59 -24.56 -27.67
CA ASP A 244 -33.88 -25.17 -28.06
C ASP A 244 -34.70 -25.54 -26.81
N PRO A 245 -35.95 -25.06 -26.66
CA PRO A 245 -36.82 -25.43 -25.54
C PRO A 245 -36.99 -26.96 -25.37
N ALA A 246 -36.94 -27.72 -26.46
CA ALA A 246 -37.00 -29.18 -26.42
C ALA A 246 -35.70 -29.80 -25.87
N GLU A 247 -34.55 -29.20 -26.16
CA GLU A 247 -33.26 -29.59 -25.59
C GLU A 247 -33.20 -29.28 -24.10
N LEU A 248 -33.70 -28.12 -23.67
CA LEU A 248 -33.82 -27.76 -22.26
C LEU A 248 -34.72 -28.73 -21.49
N LEU A 249 -35.88 -29.09 -22.03
CA LEU A 249 -36.77 -30.08 -21.42
C LEU A 249 -36.10 -31.46 -21.33
N LYS A 250 -35.40 -31.88 -22.39
CA LYS A 250 -34.65 -33.13 -22.39
C LYS A 250 -33.54 -33.12 -21.34
N ASP A 251 -32.82 -32.02 -21.20
CA ASP A 251 -31.78 -31.85 -20.18
C ASP A 251 -32.37 -31.93 -18.76
N TYR A 252 -33.49 -31.25 -18.51
CA TYR A 252 -34.23 -31.33 -17.25
C TYR A 252 -34.67 -32.76 -16.90
N GLN A 253 -35.23 -33.49 -17.87
CA GLN A 253 -35.64 -34.89 -17.67
C GLN A 253 -34.46 -35.84 -17.45
N THR A 254 -33.34 -35.59 -18.12
CA THR A 254 -32.16 -36.46 -18.06
C THR A 254 -31.34 -36.21 -16.79
N PHE A 255 -31.21 -34.93 -16.39
CA PHE A 255 -30.38 -34.49 -15.29
C PHE A 255 -31.16 -33.59 -14.30
N PRO A 256 -32.22 -34.11 -13.66
CA PRO A 256 -33.06 -33.30 -12.76
C PRO A 256 -32.28 -32.74 -11.56
N ALA A 257 -31.17 -33.36 -11.17
CA ALA A 257 -30.28 -32.86 -10.11
C ALA A 257 -29.56 -31.54 -10.46
N ASN A 258 -29.48 -31.18 -11.75
CA ASN A 258 -28.96 -29.90 -12.22
C ASN A 258 -30.01 -28.79 -12.13
N TYR A 259 -31.23 -29.07 -11.66
CA TYR A 259 -32.30 -28.10 -11.58
C TYR A 259 -32.85 -28.00 -10.16
N GLU A 260 -33.31 -26.82 -9.79
CA GLU A 260 -33.87 -26.54 -8.48
C GLU A 260 -35.18 -25.79 -8.60
N HIS A 261 -36.18 -26.29 -7.88
CA HIS A 261 -37.49 -25.66 -7.76
C HIS A 261 -37.42 -24.58 -6.70
N LEU A 262 -37.72 -23.35 -7.10
CA LEU A 262 -37.70 -22.19 -6.24
C LEU A 262 -39.11 -21.58 -6.18
N ASP A 263 -39.45 -21.07 -5.01
CA ASP A 263 -40.60 -20.18 -4.85
C ASP A 263 -40.28 -18.79 -5.42
N ILE A 264 -41.26 -17.89 -5.39
CA ILE A 264 -41.14 -16.55 -5.99
C ILE A 264 -39.93 -15.80 -5.42
N ASP A 265 -39.78 -15.79 -4.09
CA ASP A 265 -38.67 -15.10 -3.43
C ASP A 265 -37.33 -15.76 -3.79
N GLY A 266 -37.26 -17.09 -3.82
CA GLY A 266 -36.07 -17.82 -4.26
C GLY A 266 -35.68 -17.55 -5.70
N CYS A 267 -36.65 -17.38 -6.61
CA CYS A 267 -36.40 -17.03 -8.01
C CYS A 267 -35.80 -15.64 -8.16
N ILE A 268 -36.38 -14.66 -7.45
CA ILE A 268 -35.85 -13.29 -7.43
C ILE A 268 -34.45 -13.32 -6.84
N ASP A 269 -34.22 -14.04 -5.73
CA ASP A 269 -32.91 -14.11 -5.08
C ASP A 269 -31.83 -14.78 -5.92
N ALA A 270 -32.19 -15.78 -6.73
CA ALA A 270 -31.26 -16.47 -7.60
C ALA A 270 -30.84 -15.63 -8.81
N TYR A 271 -31.75 -14.84 -9.38
CA TYR A 271 -31.52 -14.12 -10.65
C TYR A 271 -31.32 -12.61 -10.51
N ALA A 272 -31.72 -11.99 -9.41
CA ALA A 272 -31.52 -10.57 -9.14
C ALA A 272 -30.08 -10.28 -8.63
N ASN A 273 -29.08 -10.83 -9.32
CA ASN A 273 -27.67 -10.73 -8.98
C ASN A 273 -26.90 -10.01 -10.10
N THR A 274 -25.84 -9.26 -9.75
CA THR A 274 -25.09 -8.49 -10.74
C THR A 274 -24.31 -9.38 -11.70
N TYR A 275 -23.80 -10.51 -11.20
CA TYR A 275 -23.13 -11.52 -11.99
C TYR A 275 -23.63 -12.90 -11.59
N LEU A 276 -24.05 -13.70 -12.56
CA LEU A 276 -24.68 -15.00 -12.32
C LEU A 276 -23.64 -16.12 -12.40
N SER A 277 -23.04 -16.50 -11.27
CA SER A 277 -21.90 -17.44 -11.27
C SER A 277 -22.28 -18.92 -11.21
N ASP A 278 -23.40 -19.26 -10.59
CA ASP A 278 -23.80 -20.63 -10.23
C ASP A 278 -25.17 -21.04 -10.80
N ARG A 279 -25.75 -20.20 -11.65
CA ARG A 279 -27.05 -20.41 -12.30
C ARG A 279 -26.99 -20.04 -13.77
N ARG A 280 -27.98 -20.53 -14.50
CA ARG A 280 -28.18 -20.27 -15.92
C ARG A 280 -29.66 -20.23 -16.27
N ASN A 281 -30.15 -20.92 -17.30
CA ASN A 281 -31.52 -20.80 -17.81
C ASN A 281 -32.57 -20.97 -16.70
N VAL A 282 -33.66 -20.20 -16.78
CA VAL A 282 -34.77 -20.24 -15.83
C VAL A 282 -36.09 -20.47 -16.54
N VAL A 283 -36.89 -21.38 -15.98
CA VAL A 283 -38.24 -21.70 -16.45
C VAL A 283 -39.24 -21.22 -15.40
N LEU A 284 -40.00 -20.17 -15.72
CA LEU A 284 -41.07 -19.65 -14.89
C LEU A 284 -42.30 -20.54 -14.97
N LEU A 285 -42.82 -20.97 -13.83
CA LEU A 285 -43.96 -21.85 -13.73
C LEU A 285 -45.24 -21.05 -13.54
N SER A 286 -46.09 -21.05 -14.56
CA SER A 286 -47.39 -20.39 -14.52
C SER A 286 -48.53 -21.37 -14.28
N PRO A 287 -49.52 -21.05 -13.42
CA PRO A 287 -50.73 -21.86 -13.25
C PRO A 287 -51.66 -21.80 -14.47
N SER A 288 -51.55 -20.76 -15.30
CA SER A 288 -52.34 -20.60 -16.51
C SER A 288 -51.48 -19.86 -17.54
N VAL A 289 -51.18 -20.50 -18.66
CA VAL A 289 -50.38 -19.88 -19.72
C VAL A 289 -51.32 -19.44 -20.86
N PRO A 290 -51.70 -18.14 -20.92
CA PRO A 290 -52.53 -17.63 -22.01
C PRO A 290 -51.75 -17.69 -23.32
N THR A 291 -52.45 -17.80 -24.45
CA THR A 291 -51.80 -17.63 -25.76
C THR A 291 -51.28 -16.20 -25.89
N ILE A 292 -50.16 -16.00 -26.61
CA ILE A 292 -49.59 -14.66 -26.87
C ILE A 292 -50.61 -13.65 -27.45
N TYR A 293 -51.66 -14.13 -28.12
CA TYR A 293 -52.76 -13.32 -28.67
C TYR A 293 -53.77 -12.80 -27.63
N ALA A 294 -53.71 -13.29 -26.40
CA ALA A 294 -54.51 -12.80 -25.29
C ALA A 294 -53.84 -11.60 -24.57
N LEU A 295 -52.61 -11.25 -24.95
CA LEU A 295 -51.88 -10.13 -24.37
C LEU A 295 -52.26 -8.79 -25.01
N PRO A 296 -52.30 -7.69 -24.24
CA PRO A 296 -52.37 -6.34 -24.80
C PRO A 296 -51.25 -6.12 -25.83
N SER A 297 -51.55 -5.46 -26.95
CA SER A 297 -50.61 -5.24 -28.06
C SER A 297 -49.29 -4.58 -27.66
N ALA A 298 -49.26 -3.86 -26.53
CA ALA A 298 -48.05 -3.25 -25.96
C ALA A 298 -46.98 -4.29 -25.57
N TYR A 299 -47.36 -5.48 -25.12
CA TYR A 299 -46.42 -6.52 -24.68
C TYR A 299 -45.81 -7.32 -25.84
N VAL A 300 -46.46 -7.32 -27.02
CA VAL A 300 -46.03 -8.13 -28.16
C VAL A 300 -44.71 -7.61 -28.77
N GLU A 301 -44.52 -6.29 -28.87
CA GLU A 301 -43.24 -5.69 -29.29
C GLU A 301 -42.13 -5.81 -28.23
N GLU A 302 -42.48 -6.05 -26.97
CA GLU A 302 -41.54 -6.12 -25.84
C GLU A 302 -41.02 -7.54 -25.61
N ILE A 303 -41.88 -8.54 -25.79
CA ILE A 303 -41.50 -9.97 -25.80
C ILE A 303 -40.38 -10.24 -26.83
N GLU A 304 -40.41 -9.58 -28.00
CA GLU A 304 -39.39 -9.73 -29.05
C GLU A 304 -37.97 -9.25 -28.65
N ARG A 305 -37.81 -8.54 -27.52
CA ARG A 305 -36.53 -7.93 -27.10
C ARG A 305 -35.91 -8.60 -25.88
N VAL A 306 -36.73 -9.18 -25.01
CA VAL A 306 -36.34 -9.98 -23.83
C VAL A 306 -35.47 -11.17 -24.21
N GLU A 307 -35.67 -11.65 -25.44
CA GLU A 307 -34.97 -12.78 -26.06
C GLU A 307 -33.46 -12.57 -26.25
N LYS A 308 -32.93 -11.34 -26.09
CA LYS A 308 -31.49 -11.02 -26.25
C LYS A 308 -30.78 -10.63 -24.95
N ASP A 309 -31.47 -10.61 -23.81
CA ASP A 309 -30.94 -10.01 -22.59
C ASP A 309 -29.91 -10.91 -21.90
N SER A 310 -28.66 -10.76 -22.33
CA SER A 310 -27.49 -11.26 -21.65
C SER A 310 -27.34 -10.58 -20.29
N SER A 311 -26.93 -11.35 -19.29
CA SER A 311 -26.62 -10.88 -17.93
C SER A 311 -25.54 -9.77 -17.89
N LEU A 312 -24.79 -9.62 -18.99
CA LEU A 312 -23.68 -8.66 -19.14
C LEU A 312 -23.86 -7.58 -20.22
N HIS A 313 -24.86 -7.68 -21.10
CA HIS A 313 -25.13 -6.67 -22.15
C HIS A 313 -25.28 -5.26 -21.54
N TRP A 314 -25.75 -5.18 -20.30
CA TRP A 314 -25.89 -3.95 -19.52
C TRP A 314 -24.58 -3.31 -19.01
N VAL A 315 -23.56 -4.09 -18.57
CA VAL A 315 -22.32 -3.53 -17.95
C VAL A 315 -21.45 -2.79 -18.98
N ILE A 316 -21.53 -3.21 -20.24
CA ILE A 316 -20.73 -2.64 -21.34
C ILE A 316 -21.39 -1.37 -21.91
N PHE A 317 -22.72 -1.27 -21.91
CA PHE A 317 -23.45 -0.15 -22.50
C PHE A 317 -23.76 1.01 -21.53
N SER A 318 -23.63 0.81 -20.22
CA SER A 318 -23.89 1.86 -19.21
C SER A 318 -22.83 2.97 -19.18
N SER A 319 -21.64 2.78 -19.77
CA SER A 319 -20.55 3.75 -19.67
C SER A 319 -20.63 4.93 -20.63
N ASP A 320 -21.50 4.91 -21.65
CA ASP A 320 -21.41 5.87 -22.78
C ASP A 320 -22.69 6.65 -23.11
N GLN A 321 -23.87 6.31 -22.53
CA GLN A 321 -25.14 6.99 -22.85
C GLN A 321 -26.06 7.09 -21.63
N GLN A 322 -26.19 8.28 -21.05
CA GLN A 322 -26.94 8.53 -19.81
C GLN A 322 -28.46 8.75 -20.04
N GLU A 323 -28.96 8.68 -21.28
CA GLU A 323 -30.34 9.08 -21.65
C GLU A 323 -31.25 7.95 -22.19
N LEU A 324 -30.80 6.70 -22.26
CA LEU A 324 -31.63 5.55 -22.73
C LEU A 324 -32.18 4.73 -21.56
N TYR A 325 -32.96 5.38 -20.71
CA TYR A 325 -33.60 4.76 -19.55
C TYR A 325 -34.81 3.88 -19.95
N ASN A 326 -34.84 2.65 -19.39
CA ASN A 326 -35.96 1.72 -19.16
C ASN A 326 -36.11 0.48 -20.04
N LYS A 327 -35.59 0.46 -21.27
CA LYS A 327 -35.73 -0.72 -22.15
C LYS A 327 -34.56 -1.71 -22.07
N LEU A 328 -33.63 -1.50 -21.14
CA LEU A 328 -32.35 -2.21 -21.00
C LEU A 328 -32.05 -2.54 -19.52
N ASP A 329 -33.10 -2.67 -18.70
CA ASP A 329 -33.01 -2.93 -17.27
C ASP A 329 -32.81 -4.43 -16.99
N ARG A 330 -31.68 -4.78 -16.39
CA ARG A 330 -31.26 -6.17 -16.09
C ARG A 330 -32.31 -6.97 -15.31
N TYR A 331 -33.04 -6.31 -14.41
CA TYR A 331 -34.11 -6.94 -13.61
C TYR A 331 -35.49 -6.52 -14.10
N GLY A 332 -35.59 -5.82 -15.23
CA GLY A 332 -36.84 -5.26 -15.75
C GLY A 332 -37.95 -6.30 -15.89
N TRP A 333 -37.60 -7.51 -16.30
CA TRP A 333 -38.53 -8.64 -16.39
C TRP A 333 -39.15 -9.04 -15.04
N MET A 334 -38.46 -8.81 -13.91
CA MET A 334 -38.98 -9.14 -12.58
C MET A 334 -39.99 -8.10 -12.04
N CYS A 335 -39.92 -6.86 -12.54
CA CYS A 335 -40.81 -5.78 -12.15
C CYS A 335 -41.97 -5.55 -13.13
N ASP A 336 -42.10 -6.38 -14.17
CA ASP A 336 -43.07 -6.24 -15.27
C ASP A 336 -43.11 -4.81 -15.85
N ASN A 337 -41.94 -4.17 -15.94
CA ASN A 337 -41.80 -2.74 -16.13
C ASN A 337 -40.98 -2.43 -17.39
N TRP A 338 -41.69 -2.06 -18.47
CA TRP A 338 -41.10 -1.87 -19.80
C TRP A 338 -41.37 -0.47 -20.41
N ASP A 339 -42.06 0.40 -19.66
CA ASP A 339 -42.50 1.73 -20.13
C ASP A 339 -41.47 2.85 -19.86
N ARG A 340 -41.45 3.89 -20.69
CA ARG A 340 -40.50 5.03 -20.55
C ARG A 340 -40.92 5.93 -19.38
N GLY A 341 -40.00 6.23 -18.46
CA GLY A 341 -40.20 7.16 -17.33
C GLY A 341 -40.36 6.53 -15.94
N VAL A 342 -40.37 5.20 -15.84
CA VAL A 342 -40.40 4.45 -14.58
C VAL A 342 -38.96 4.19 -14.07
N PRO A 343 -38.66 4.17 -12.76
CA PRO A 343 -37.29 3.90 -12.29
C PRO A 343 -36.81 2.49 -12.65
N ALA A 344 -35.50 2.24 -12.60
CA ALA A 344 -34.93 0.89 -12.75
C ALA A 344 -35.47 -0.07 -11.67
N CYS A 345 -35.54 -1.35 -12.00
CA CYS A 345 -35.88 -2.46 -11.13
C CYS A 345 -34.64 -2.83 -10.31
N THR A 346 -34.80 -2.87 -8.99
CA THR A 346 -33.81 -3.41 -8.06
C THR A 346 -34.36 -4.70 -7.45
N LYS A 347 -33.52 -5.46 -6.76
CA LYS A 347 -33.93 -6.68 -6.05
C LYS A 347 -35.04 -6.39 -5.04
N GLU A 348 -34.92 -5.29 -4.30
CA GLU A 348 -35.92 -4.83 -3.31
C GLU A 348 -37.23 -4.52 -4.01
N ARG A 349 -37.16 -3.83 -5.15
CA ARG A 349 -38.35 -3.46 -5.92
C ARG A 349 -39.03 -4.66 -6.56
N ALA A 350 -38.28 -5.64 -7.04
CA ALA A 350 -38.82 -6.90 -7.53
C ALA A 350 -39.59 -7.65 -6.43
N ARG A 351 -39.03 -7.70 -5.21
CA ARG A 351 -39.71 -8.27 -4.03
C ARG A 351 -40.97 -7.49 -3.65
N GLU A 352 -40.89 -6.16 -3.61
CA GLU A 352 -42.05 -5.31 -3.34
C GLU A 352 -43.16 -5.52 -4.38
N TYR A 353 -42.80 -5.59 -5.65
CA TYR A 353 -43.74 -5.84 -6.75
C TYR A 353 -44.40 -7.22 -6.63
N ALA A 354 -43.60 -8.27 -6.39
CA ALA A 354 -44.08 -9.62 -6.20
C ALA A 354 -45.04 -9.76 -5.00
N ALA A 355 -44.79 -9.02 -3.91
CA ALA A 355 -45.60 -9.05 -2.70
C ALA A 355 -46.97 -8.37 -2.86
N HIS A 356 -47.10 -7.35 -3.71
CA HIS A 356 -48.33 -6.57 -3.83
C HIS A 356 -49.33 -7.11 -4.87
N ASN A 357 -48.88 -7.86 -5.89
CA ASN A 357 -49.71 -8.10 -7.09
C ASN A 357 -49.82 -9.55 -7.60
N ASN A 358 -49.52 -10.60 -6.81
CA ASN A 358 -49.35 -11.97 -7.33
C ASN A 358 -48.40 -11.96 -8.53
N TRP A 359 -47.09 -11.95 -8.26
CA TRP A 359 -46.02 -11.76 -9.24
C TRP A 359 -46.36 -12.15 -10.68
N THR A 360 -46.55 -11.14 -11.53
CA THR A 360 -46.79 -11.32 -12.96
C THR A 360 -45.57 -10.90 -13.76
N ILE A 361 -45.35 -11.58 -14.89
CA ILE A 361 -44.30 -11.22 -15.85
C ILE A 361 -44.93 -11.28 -17.23
N PHE A 362 -44.92 -10.17 -17.97
CA PHE A 362 -45.71 -9.97 -19.19
C PHE A 362 -47.21 -10.19 -18.96
N GLY A 363 -47.70 -9.82 -17.79
CA GLY A 363 -49.10 -10.07 -17.39
C GLY A 363 -49.44 -11.54 -17.10
N TRP A 364 -48.47 -12.45 -17.10
CA TRP A 364 -48.70 -13.87 -16.79
C TRP A 364 -48.42 -14.17 -15.32
N PRO A 365 -49.34 -14.84 -14.59
CA PRO A 365 -49.11 -15.16 -13.19
C PRO A 365 -47.97 -16.17 -13.07
N VAL A 366 -47.02 -15.90 -12.18
CA VAL A 366 -45.90 -16.79 -11.89
C VAL A 366 -46.06 -17.34 -10.48
N SER A 367 -45.96 -18.66 -10.34
CA SER A 367 -46.10 -19.36 -9.06
C SER A 367 -44.77 -19.84 -8.47
N GLY A 368 -43.68 -19.68 -9.20
CA GLY A 368 -42.33 -20.11 -8.87
C GLY A 368 -41.53 -20.34 -10.16
N CYS A 369 -40.33 -20.91 -10.03
CA CYS A 369 -39.48 -21.21 -11.19
C CYS A 369 -38.67 -22.50 -10.99
N VAL A 370 -38.21 -23.04 -12.12
CA VAL A 370 -37.19 -24.07 -12.19
C VAL A 370 -35.90 -23.40 -12.66
N SER A 371 -34.89 -23.42 -11.81
CA SER A 371 -33.61 -22.77 -12.06
C SER A 371 -32.54 -23.80 -12.38
N GLN A 372 -31.83 -23.62 -13.50
CA GLN A 372 -30.70 -24.48 -13.87
C GLN A 372 -29.45 -24.12 -13.03
N LYS A 373 -28.95 -25.08 -12.27
CA LYS A 373 -27.76 -24.99 -11.43
C LYS A 373 -26.51 -25.33 -12.20
N LEU A 374 -25.47 -24.52 -11.98
CA LEU A 374 -24.12 -24.77 -12.43
C LEU A 374 -23.20 -24.96 -11.23
N ALA A 375 -22.18 -25.80 -11.40
CA ALA A 375 -21.09 -25.87 -10.44
C ALA A 375 -20.32 -24.54 -10.45
N ASP A 376 -19.91 -24.09 -9.26
CA ASP A 376 -19.11 -22.87 -9.11
C ASP A 376 -17.77 -23.05 -9.84
N LYS A 377 -17.52 -22.20 -10.83
CA LYS A 377 -16.32 -22.26 -11.65
C LYS A 377 -15.59 -20.93 -11.49
N CYS A 378 -14.38 -20.96 -10.96
CA CYS A 378 -13.50 -19.81 -10.89
C CYS A 378 -12.12 -20.18 -11.40
N SER A 379 -11.36 -19.16 -11.82
CA SER A 379 -9.98 -19.36 -12.26
C SER A 379 -9.01 -18.40 -11.59
N VAL A 380 -7.75 -18.83 -11.50
CA VAL A 380 -6.62 -17.96 -11.18
C VAL A 380 -5.80 -17.83 -12.46
N ASN A 381 -5.58 -16.59 -12.86
CA ASN A 381 -4.95 -16.24 -14.13
C ASN A 381 -3.62 -15.53 -13.90
N PHE A 382 -2.84 -15.43 -14.98
CA PHE A 382 -1.51 -14.86 -14.97
C PHE A 382 -1.36 -13.82 -16.08
N HIS A 383 -0.80 -12.66 -15.75
CA HIS A 383 -0.55 -11.61 -16.73
C HIS A 383 0.96 -11.45 -17.02
N LEU A 384 1.40 -11.97 -18.17
CA LEU A 384 2.81 -11.94 -18.58
C LEU A 384 3.40 -10.52 -18.67
N GLY A 385 2.67 -9.57 -19.26
CA GLY A 385 3.17 -8.19 -19.41
C GLY A 385 3.51 -7.52 -18.07
N ILE A 386 2.61 -7.60 -17.09
CA ILE A 386 2.85 -7.12 -15.73
C ILE A 386 4.03 -7.85 -15.07
N ALA A 387 4.12 -9.18 -15.22
CA ALA A 387 5.22 -9.96 -14.67
C ALA A 387 6.59 -9.51 -15.20
N ILE A 388 6.69 -9.25 -16.51
CA ILE A 388 7.92 -8.72 -17.14
C ILE A 388 8.30 -7.38 -16.53
N VAL A 389 7.36 -6.45 -16.36
CA VAL A 389 7.62 -5.13 -15.75
C VAL A 389 8.14 -5.29 -14.31
N VAL A 390 7.55 -6.17 -13.51
CA VAL A 390 8.01 -6.46 -12.13
C VAL A 390 9.41 -7.07 -12.13
N VAL A 391 9.70 -8.01 -13.02
CA VAL A 391 11.04 -8.62 -13.17
C VAL A 391 12.08 -7.57 -13.56
N LEU A 392 11.79 -6.70 -14.53
CA LEU A 392 12.69 -5.63 -14.96
C LEU A 392 12.94 -4.61 -13.83
N ALA A 393 11.90 -4.23 -13.09
CA ALA A 393 12.03 -3.35 -11.93
C ALA A 393 12.89 -3.99 -10.83
N ASN A 394 12.70 -5.28 -10.54
CA ASN A 394 13.52 -6.03 -9.59
C ASN A 394 14.98 -6.16 -10.09
N PHE A 395 15.21 -6.38 -11.38
CA PHE A 395 16.54 -6.45 -11.95
C PHE A 395 17.28 -5.12 -11.82
N GLY A 396 16.62 -4.00 -12.14
CA GLY A 396 17.16 -2.66 -11.93
C GLY A 396 17.51 -2.39 -10.46
N LYS A 397 16.70 -2.86 -9.51
CA LYS A 397 17.02 -2.81 -8.07
C LYS A 397 18.27 -3.62 -7.74
N ALA A 398 18.39 -4.84 -8.25
CA ALA A 398 19.55 -5.69 -8.00
C ALA A 398 20.84 -5.01 -8.47
N ILE A 399 20.84 -4.40 -9.66
CA ILE A 399 21.97 -3.60 -10.17
C ILE A 399 22.28 -2.42 -9.24
N CYS A 400 21.27 -1.66 -8.83
CA CYS A 400 21.47 -0.50 -7.95
C CYS A 400 22.03 -0.90 -6.59
N ILE A 401 21.55 -1.99 -5.99
CA ILE A 401 22.04 -2.50 -4.71
C ILE A 401 23.46 -3.07 -4.88
N ALA A 402 23.75 -3.78 -5.98
CA ALA A 402 25.12 -4.21 -6.30
C ALA A 402 26.07 -3.02 -6.41
N ALA A 403 25.65 -1.93 -7.07
CA ALA A 403 26.44 -0.69 -7.13
C ALA A 403 26.72 -0.13 -5.73
N VAL A 404 25.78 -0.21 -4.79
CA VAL A 404 26.04 0.17 -3.39
C VAL A 404 27.08 -0.74 -2.74
N CYS A 405 27.05 -2.05 -3.00
CA CYS A 405 28.02 -3.00 -2.42
C CYS A 405 29.45 -2.78 -2.94
N PHE A 406 29.60 -2.59 -4.26
CA PHE A 406 30.91 -2.59 -4.93
C PHE A 406 31.48 -1.20 -5.21
N PHE A 407 30.63 -0.18 -5.41
CA PHE A 407 31.08 1.16 -5.84
C PHE A 407 31.04 2.21 -4.74
N LEU A 408 30.32 1.98 -3.64
CA LEU A 408 30.38 2.88 -2.48
C LEU A 408 31.65 2.59 -1.67
N SER A 409 32.77 3.18 -2.07
CA SER A 409 34.10 3.03 -1.44
C SER A 409 34.28 3.93 -0.20
N ASP A 410 33.52 5.03 -0.11
CA ASP A 410 33.54 5.95 1.03
C ASP A 410 33.26 5.25 2.37
N GLN A 411 33.61 5.91 3.47
CA GLN A 411 33.21 5.54 4.83
C GLN A 411 31.99 6.37 5.26
N PRO A 412 30.74 5.94 4.95
CA PRO A 412 29.54 6.65 5.34
C PRO A 412 29.31 6.57 6.86
N LEU A 413 28.91 7.69 7.46
CA LEU A 413 28.55 7.77 8.88
C LEU A 413 27.08 7.37 9.05
N LEU A 414 26.83 6.05 9.17
CA LEU A 414 25.48 5.46 9.18
C LEU A 414 24.83 5.40 10.56
N THR A 415 25.61 5.56 11.62
CA THR A 415 25.15 5.54 13.01
C THR A 415 25.67 6.76 13.75
N THR A 416 25.01 7.13 14.84
CA THR A 416 25.51 8.16 15.77
C THR A 416 26.89 7.77 16.32
N GLY A 417 27.13 6.47 16.57
CA GLY A 417 28.43 5.98 17.00
C GLY A 417 29.53 6.13 15.95
N ASP A 418 29.23 5.99 14.65
CA ASP A 418 30.22 6.32 13.59
C ASP A 418 30.63 7.79 13.65
N ALA A 419 29.66 8.69 13.83
CA ALA A 419 29.95 10.12 13.95
C ALA A 419 30.74 10.43 15.23
N VAL A 420 30.32 9.92 16.40
CA VAL A 420 31.06 10.11 17.66
C VAL A 420 32.50 9.58 17.52
N SER A 421 32.68 8.37 16.98
CA SER A 421 34.01 7.81 16.75
C SER A 421 34.85 8.67 15.81
N SER A 422 34.24 9.29 14.79
CA SER A 422 34.94 10.19 13.88
C SER A 422 35.31 11.51 14.53
N PHE A 423 34.43 12.10 15.35
CA PHE A 423 34.68 13.37 16.03
C PHE A 423 35.61 13.24 17.23
N LEU A 424 35.66 12.08 17.91
CA LEU A 424 36.65 11.83 18.97
C LEU A 424 38.07 11.68 18.42
N ARG A 425 38.21 11.11 17.22
CA ARG A 425 39.51 11.00 16.54
C ARG A 425 40.01 12.35 16.03
N GLU A 426 39.10 13.16 15.50
CA GLU A 426 39.40 14.49 14.99
C GLU A 426 38.24 15.44 15.36
N SER A 427 38.41 16.21 16.43
CA SER A 427 37.38 17.12 16.92
C SER A 427 37.07 18.21 15.90
N ASP A 428 35.81 18.65 15.86
CA ASP A 428 35.39 19.67 14.91
C ASP A 428 35.65 21.08 15.47
N PRO A 429 36.59 21.85 14.88
CA PRO A 429 36.97 23.15 15.39
C PRO A 429 35.83 24.17 15.39
N THR A 430 34.80 23.98 14.56
CA THR A 430 33.66 24.90 14.50
C THR A 430 32.75 24.78 15.72
N THR A 431 32.83 23.68 16.47
CA THR A 431 31.92 23.37 17.59
C THR A 431 32.56 23.50 18.97
N VAL A 432 33.78 24.04 19.04
CA VAL A 432 34.46 24.32 20.32
C VAL A 432 33.63 25.30 21.15
N GLY A 433 33.49 25.04 22.45
CA GLY A 433 32.71 25.90 23.35
C GLY A 433 31.20 25.71 23.29
N CYS A 434 30.71 24.66 22.59
CA CYS A 434 29.29 24.41 22.36
C CYS A 434 28.79 23.10 22.99
N CYS A 435 29.43 22.55 24.02
CA CYS A 435 29.14 21.19 24.50
C CYS A 435 27.70 20.92 24.99
N LEU A 436 26.93 21.96 25.31
CA LEU A 436 25.52 21.87 25.75
C LEU A 436 24.47 22.26 24.68
N LEU A 437 24.92 22.40 23.43
CA LEU A 437 24.07 22.82 22.32
C LEU A 437 23.00 21.76 22.02
N ASP A 438 21.73 22.16 22.05
CA ASP A 438 20.62 21.28 21.67
C ASP A 438 20.14 21.54 20.24
N ARG A 439 19.23 20.70 19.74
CA ARG A 439 18.71 20.84 18.38
C ARG A 439 18.04 22.20 18.13
N LYS A 440 17.34 22.76 19.13
CA LYS A 440 16.63 24.05 18.97
C LYS A 440 17.65 25.18 18.83
N ASP A 441 18.71 25.17 19.64
CA ASP A 441 19.80 26.14 19.54
C ASP A 441 20.44 26.12 18.14
N ILE A 442 20.72 24.92 17.63
CA ILE A 442 21.34 24.75 16.30
C ILE A 442 20.43 25.28 15.20
N CYS A 443 19.13 24.96 15.26
CA CYS A 443 18.19 25.39 14.24
C CYS A 443 18.01 26.91 14.21
N SER A 444 18.08 27.58 15.36
CA SER A 444 17.82 29.01 15.49
C SER A 444 19.07 29.87 15.29
N HIS A 445 20.23 29.45 15.79
CA HIS A 445 21.38 30.35 15.95
C HIS A 445 22.64 29.93 15.20
N TRP A 446 22.80 28.65 14.84
CA TRP A 446 24.05 28.12 14.29
C TRP A 446 24.52 28.84 13.02
N ARG A 447 23.59 29.06 12.08
CA ARG A 447 23.94 29.69 10.81
C ARG A 447 24.47 31.10 11.00
N ASP A 448 23.83 31.86 11.89
CA ASP A 448 24.14 33.26 12.10
C ASP A 448 25.41 33.41 12.94
N ALA A 449 25.63 32.54 13.92
CA ALA A 449 26.87 32.45 14.67
C ALA A 449 28.08 32.24 13.74
N ILE A 450 28.00 31.26 12.84
CA ILE A 450 29.08 30.97 11.87
C ILE A 450 29.28 32.13 10.88
N ARG A 451 28.20 32.73 10.35
CA ARG A 451 28.30 33.84 9.38
C ARG A 451 28.85 35.13 9.99
N SER A 452 28.48 35.41 11.24
CA SER A 452 28.93 36.60 11.96
C SER A 452 30.29 36.41 12.62
N GLN A 453 30.88 35.21 12.53
CA GLN A 453 32.10 34.82 13.24
C GLN A 453 32.02 35.10 14.77
N LYS A 454 30.81 35.10 15.33
CA LYS A 454 30.58 35.31 16.76
C LYS A 454 30.47 33.98 17.47
N ARG A 455 31.12 33.87 18.63
CA ARG A 455 30.93 32.72 19.53
C ARG A 455 29.48 32.69 20.01
N LEU A 456 28.90 31.48 20.03
CA LEU A 456 27.65 31.26 20.74
C LEU A 456 27.88 31.52 22.24
N PRO A 457 26.94 32.16 22.95
CA PRO A 457 27.10 32.41 24.37
C PRO A 457 27.15 31.09 25.14
N LEU A 458 28.00 31.04 26.17
CA LEU A 458 28.09 29.92 27.12
C LEU A 458 26.71 29.60 27.68
N LYS A 459 26.38 28.31 27.71
CA LYS A 459 25.08 27.82 28.18
C LYS A 459 25.24 27.19 29.56
N ALA A 460 24.33 27.53 30.48
CA ALA A 460 24.26 26.87 31.77
C ALA A 460 23.54 25.53 31.64
N HIS A 461 24.03 24.51 32.37
CA HIS A 461 23.40 23.21 32.38
C HIS A 461 22.08 23.26 33.17
N PHE A 462 20.98 22.87 32.53
CA PHE A 462 19.71 22.65 33.19
C PHE A 462 19.13 21.32 32.73
N PRO A 463 18.96 20.33 33.64
CA PRO A 463 18.37 19.06 33.27
C PRO A 463 16.93 19.28 32.81
N HIS A 464 16.60 18.67 31.67
CA HIS A 464 15.30 18.77 31.04
C HIS A 464 14.77 17.36 30.74
N ILE A 465 13.65 17.01 31.38
CA ILE A 465 12.99 15.72 31.15
C ILE A 465 12.41 15.71 29.73
N HIS A 466 13.10 15.03 28.84
CA HIS A 466 12.67 14.85 27.46
C HIS A 466 11.77 13.62 27.32
N ARG A 467 10.69 13.77 26.55
CA ARG A 467 9.84 12.65 26.12
C ARG A 467 10.28 12.18 24.73
N ARG A 468 10.08 10.90 24.43
CA ARG A 468 10.51 10.27 23.17
C ARG A 468 9.91 10.95 21.93
N TRP A 469 8.68 11.44 22.01
CA TRP A 469 8.03 12.14 20.90
C TRP A 469 8.76 13.42 20.44
N GLN A 470 9.59 14.01 21.31
CA GLN A 470 10.36 15.22 20.97
C GLN A 470 11.55 14.90 20.04
N ALA A 471 12.04 13.66 20.02
CA ALA A 471 13.24 13.27 19.27
C ALA A 471 13.08 13.38 17.74
N PRO A 472 12.03 12.85 17.09
CA PRO A 472 11.87 12.93 15.64
C PRO A 472 11.74 14.34 15.07
N GLY A 473 11.25 15.29 15.87
CA GLY A 473 10.89 16.64 15.44
C GLY A 473 9.54 16.70 14.74
N TRP A 474 8.94 17.89 14.69
CA TRP A 474 7.56 18.06 14.22
C TRP A 474 7.37 17.66 12.75
N LYS A 475 8.35 17.90 11.87
CA LYS A 475 8.25 17.57 10.44
C LYS A 475 8.11 16.06 10.19
N SER A 476 8.82 15.24 10.97
CA SER A 476 8.71 13.78 10.88
C SER A 476 7.33 13.29 11.33
N TRP A 477 6.81 13.84 12.44
CA TRP A 477 5.46 13.52 12.91
C TRP A 477 4.40 13.98 11.94
N ALA A 478 4.48 15.22 11.44
CA ALA A 478 3.54 15.77 10.48
C ALA A 478 3.50 14.92 9.19
N SER A 479 4.66 14.49 8.68
CA SER A 479 4.72 13.62 7.50
C SER A 479 4.07 12.26 7.75
N PHE A 480 4.35 11.61 8.88
CA PHE A 480 3.73 10.33 9.23
C PHE A 480 2.22 10.46 9.42
N LEU A 481 1.76 11.44 10.20
CA LEU A 481 0.35 11.69 10.47
C LEU A 481 -0.41 12.06 9.21
N LEU A 482 0.17 12.85 8.30
CA LEU A 482 -0.43 13.20 7.02
C LEU A 482 -0.76 11.95 6.19
N PHE A 483 0.23 11.11 5.90
CA PHE A 483 0.00 9.89 5.11
C PHE A 483 -0.93 8.92 5.83
N PHE A 484 -0.82 8.81 7.16
CA PHE A 484 -1.69 7.93 7.93
C PHE A 484 -3.16 8.39 7.90
N ILE A 485 -3.42 9.69 8.07
CA ILE A 485 -4.77 10.27 7.99
C ILE A 485 -5.34 10.12 6.59
N ILE A 486 -4.54 10.34 5.54
CA ILE A 486 -4.98 10.11 4.15
C ILE A 486 -5.42 8.65 3.97
N CYS A 487 -4.61 7.68 4.41
CA CYS A 487 -4.99 6.27 4.34
C CYS A 487 -6.26 5.97 5.13
N LEU A 488 -6.43 6.53 6.33
CA LEU A 488 -7.66 6.35 7.13
C LEU A 488 -8.90 6.93 6.44
N ILE A 489 -8.79 8.11 5.81
CA ILE A 489 -9.90 8.73 5.07
C ILE A 489 -10.27 7.84 3.89
N VAL A 490 -9.30 7.40 3.09
CA VAL A 490 -9.55 6.52 1.93
C VAL A 490 -10.22 5.23 2.37
N VAL A 491 -9.68 4.56 3.39
CA VAL A 491 -10.24 3.30 3.91
C VAL A 491 -11.63 3.52 4.52
N GLY A 492 -11.87 4.63 5.21
CA GLY A 492 -13.18 4.97 5.76
C GLY A 492 -14.23 5.28 4.69
N VAL A 493 -13.84 5.95 3.60
CA VAL A 493 -14.71 6.19 2.44
C VAL A 493 -15.05 4.87 1.74
N LEU A 494 -14.05 4.01 1.49
CA LEU A 494 -14.27 2.69 0.89
C LEU A 494 -15.19 1.82 1.76
N LEU A 495 -15.01 1.83 3.07
CA LEU A 495 -15.90 1.12 3.99
C LEU A 495 -17.33 1.65 3.93
N ARG A 496 -17.49 2.98 3.90
CA ARG A 496 -18.81 3.62 3.81
C ARG A 496 -19.52 3.27 2.51
N ILE A 497 -18.81 3.34 1.38
CA ILE A 497 -19.33 2.92 0.07
C ILE A 497 -19.76 1.47 0.16
N GLY A 498 -18.88 0.60 0.65
CA GLY A 498 -19.15 -0.82 0.73
C GLY A 498 -20.34 -1.20 1.61
N ILE A 499 -20.50 -0.56 2.77
CA ILE A 499 -21.65 -0.80 3.65
C ILE A 499 -22.95 -0.26 3.02
N HIS A 500 -22.90 0.87 2.32
CA HIS A 500 -24.10 1.46 1.71
C HIS A 500 -24.58 0.65 0.49
N SER A 501 -23.70 -0.10 -0.15
CA SER A 501 -24.04 -0.98 -1.27
C SER A 501 -24.64 -2.33 -0.85
N MET A 502 -24.80 -2.60 0.45
CA MET A 502 -25.34 -3.86 0.97
C MET A 502 -26.78 -3.72 1.44
N ASP A 503 -27.64 -4.68 1.08
CA ASP A 503 -29.05 -4.72 1.50
C ASP A 503 -29.19 -4.92 3.02
N ASP A 504 -28.34 -5.78 3.60
CA ASP A 504 -28.22 -5.99 5.04
C ASP A 504 -26.78 -5.76 5.54
N PRO A 505 -26.49 -4.62 6.19
CA PRO A 505 -25.16 -4.31 6.72
C PRO A 505 -24.86 -5.02 8.06
N SER A 506 -25.62 -6.05 8.45
CA SER A 506 -25.35 -6.80 9.68
C SER A 506 -23.98 -7.48 9.66
N PHE A 507 -23.37 -7.64 10.84
CA PHE A 507 -22.07 -8.28 10.97
C PHE A 507 -22.09 -9.76 10.54
N SER A 508 -23.22 -10.45 10.70
CA SER A 508 -23.43 -11.81 10.21
C SER A 508 -23.27 -11.88 8.69
N THR A 509 -23.89 -10.94 7.97
CA THR A 509 -23.86 -10.86 6.51
C THR A 509 -22.46 -10.48 6.02
N ILE A 510 -21.82 -9.47 6.64
CA ILE A 510 -20.41 -9.11 6.35
C ILE A 510 -19.47 -10.30 6.53
N ARG A 511 -19.69 -11.12 7.56
CA ARG A 511 -18.88 -12.32 7.82
C ARG A 511 -19.16 -13.42 6.79
N ALA A 512 -20.40 -13.59 6.36
CA ALA A 512 -20.81 -14.61 5.39
C ALA A 512 -20.20 -14.37 4.00
N LEU A 513 -20.13 -13.10 3.56
CA LEU A 513 -19.45 -12.69 2.32
C LEU A 513 -17.97 -13.09 2.30
N GLY A 514 -17.37 -13.19 3.49
CA GLY A 514 -16.06 -13.74 3.71
C GLY A 514 -14.92 -12.76 3.45
N PHE A 515 -13.72 -13.17 3.86
CA PHE A 515 -12.52 -12.35 3.78
C PHE A 515 -11.91 -12.41 2.37
N GLY A 516 -11.84 -11.25 1.69
CA GLY A 516 -11.17 -11.11 0.39
C GLY A 516 -11.80 -11.97 -0.73
N THR A 517 -13.11 -12.24 -0.64
CA THR A 517 -13.81 -13.04 -1.65
C THR A 517 -14.23 -12.13 -2.80
N ALA A 518 -13.86 -12.49 -4.03
CA ALA A 518 -14.52 -11.96 -5.22
C ALA A 518 -15.89 -12.66 -5.35
N THR A 519 -16.91 -12.13 -4.70
CA THR A 519 -18.31 -12.49 -5.01
C THR A 519 -18.90 -11.43 -5.93
N ALA A 520 -19.94 -11.78 -6.68
CA ALA A 520 -20.65 -10.84 -7.54
C ALA A 520 -21.13 -9.58 -6.78
N GLU A 521 -21.52 -9.76 -5.52
CA GLU A 521 -21.99 -8.69 -4.61
C GLU A 521 -20.88 -7.74 -4.17
N MET A 522 -19.61 -8.17 -4.25
CA MET A 522 -18.45 -7.40 -3.81
C MET A 522 -17.79 -6.60 -4.93
N VAL A 523 -18.30 -6.72 -6.15
CA VAL A 523 -17.81 -6.00 -7.32
C VAL A 523 -18.29 -4.55 -7.30
N ILE A 524 -17.38 -3.62 -7.53
CA ILE A 524 -17.70 -2.20 -7.66
C ILE A 524 -18.31 -1.96 -9.03
N ASN A 525 -19.54 -1.47 -9.02
CA ASN A 525 -20.24 -0.99 -10.21
C ASN A 525 -20.21 0.55 -10.23
N ASP A 526 -20.21 1.16 -11.42
CA ASP A 526 -20.43 2.60 -11.64
C ASP A 526 -19.47 3.59 -10.95
N TRP A 527 -18.19 3.21 -10.79
CA TRP A 527 -17.18 4.09 -10.18
C TRP A 527 -16.41 5.02 -11.16
N GLY A 528 -16.89 5.13 -12.41
CA GLY A 528 -16.33 6.05 -13.41
C GLY A 528 -14.97 5.63 -14.00
N ILE A 529 -14.58 4.37 -13.81
CA ILE A 529 -13.39 3.78 -14.46
C ILE A 529 -13.87 2.77 -15.51
N PRO A 530 -13.36 2.83 -16.75
CA PRO A 530 -13.63 1.88 -17.82
C PRO A 530 -13.51 0.43 -17.35
N VAL A 531 -14.57 -0.35 -17.58
CA VAL A 531 -14.65 -1.77 -17.23
C VAL A 531 -14.33 -2.69 -18.41
N SER A 532 -14.40 -2.17 -19.64
CA SER A 532 -14.06 -2.85 -20.89
C SER A 532 -13.15 -1.95 -21.77
N GLY A 533 -12.56 -2.53 -22.80
CA GLY A 533 -11.68 -1.84 -23.74
C GLY A 533 -10.20 -2.00 -23.44
N SER A 534 -9.37 -1.55 -24.40
CA SER A 534 -7.92 -1.75 -24.41
C SER A 534 -7.16 -1.20 -23.18
N GLY A 535 -7.74 -0.24 -22.45
CA GLY A 535 -7.15 0.38 -21.27
C GLY A 535 -7.74 -0.05 -19.91
N ALA A 536 -8.89 -0.75 -19.90
CA ALA A 536 -9.65 -1.01 -18.66
C ALA A 536 -8.85 -1.80 -17.63
N LEU A 537 -8.21 -2.90 -18.05
CA LEU A 537 -7.43 -3.75 -17.15
C LEU A 537 -6.33 -2.96 -16.43
N LEU A 538 -5.55 -2.17 -17.16
CA LEU A 538 -4.45 -1.41 -16.57
C LEU A 538 -4.95 -0.36 -15.57
N GLN A 539 -6.04 0.34 -15.90
CA GLN A 539 -6.60 1.36 -15.00
C GLN A 539 -7.11 0.74 -13.69
N ASN A 540 -7.84 -0.37 -13.78
CA ASN A 540 -8.33 -1.11 -12.61
C ASN A 540 -7.17 -1.67 -11.77
N VAL A 541 -6.13 -2.21 -12.41
CA VAL A 541 -4.90 -2.65 -11.73
C VAL A 541 -4.27 -1.50 -10.93
N LEU A 542 -4.13 -0.32 -11.53
CA LEU A 542 -3.50 0.82 -10.86
C LEU A 542 -4.33 1.29 -9.66
N VAL A 543 -5.67 1.32 -9.77
CA VAL A 543 -6.53 1.77 -8.68
C VAL A 543 -6.55 0.76 -7.54
N ALA A 544 -6.69 -0.54 -7.83
CA ALA A 544 -6.64 -1.61 -6.82
C ALA A 544 -5.32 -1.64 -6.02
N ASN A 545 -4.23 -1.12 -6.60
CA ASN A 545 -2.90 -1.15 -6.00
C ASN A 545 -2.36 0.21 -5.50
N THR A 546 -3.06 1.31 -5.78
CA THR A 546 -2.67 2.64 -5.29
C THR A 546 -2.63 2.71 -3.76
N PRO A 547 -3.57 2.10 -3.00
CA PRO A 547 -3.49 2.07 -1.53
C PRO A 547 -2.21 1.44 -0.99
N GLN A 548 -1.65 0.45 -1.68
CA GLN A 548 -0.43 -0.25 -1.31
C GLN A 548 0.77 0.70 -1.45
N LEU A 549 0.82 1.52 -2.50
CA LEU A 549 1.84 2.56 -2.66
C LEU A 549 1.73 3.64 -1.57
N LEU A 550 0.52 4.10 -1.25
CA LEU A 550 0.28 5.06 -0.17
C LEU A 550 0.74 4.48 1.18
N PHE A 551 0.43 3.21 1.45
CA PHE A 551 0.85 2.53 2.67
C PHE A 551 2.38 2.35 2.76
N SER A 552 3.09 2.11 1.66
CA SER A 552 4.57 2.12 1.65
C SER A 552 5.14 3.45 2.16
N SER A 553 4.48 4.58 1.89
CA SER A 553 4.87 5.90 2.41
C SER A 553 4.65 6.02 3.92
N VAL A 554 3.57 5.43 4.45
CA VAL A 554 3.33 5.32 5.90
C VAL A 554 4.44 4.49 6.55
N TYR A 555 4.83 3.36 5.97
CA TYR A 555 5.93 2.53 6.47
C TYR A 555 7.26 3.30 6.51
N LEU A 556 7.64 3.99 5.44
CA LEU A 556 8.92 4.72 5.38
C LEU A 556 8.98 5.86 6.41
N THR A 557 7.87 6.61 6.56
CA THR A 557 7.78 7.71 7.53
C THR A 557 7.74 7.21 8.98
N LEU A 558 7.02 6.11 9.24
CA LEU A 558 7.00 5.44 10.54
C LEU A 558 8.39 4.90 10.90
N ASN A 559 9.07 4.22 9.98
CA ASN A 559 10.43 3.73 10.17
C ASN A 559 11.38 4.88 10.53
N ASN A 560 11.29 6.03 9.84
CA ASN A 560 12.07 7.22 10.18
C ASN A 560 11.77 7.78 11.59
N VAL A 561 10.49 7.84 11.98
CA VAL A 561 10.08 8.26 13.34
C VAL A 561 10.68 7.32 14.40
N LEU A 562 10.51 6.01 14.23
CA LEU A 562 11.00 5.01 15.18
C LEU A 562 12.53 5.02 15.26
N THR A 563 13.23 5.17 14.14
CA THR A 563 14.70 5.26 14.11
C THR A 563 15.16 6.46 14.91
N ARG A 564 14.56 7.65 14.71
CA ARG A 564 14.92 8.86 15.47
C ARG A 564 14.66 8.73 16.97
N VAL A 565 13.55 8.08 17.36
CA VAL A 565 13.28 7.79 18.78
C VAL A 565 14.36 6.89 19.37
N HIS A 566 14.73 5.81 18.68
CA HIS A 566 15.73 4.87 19.18
C HIS A 566 17.15 5.47 19.20
N LEU A 567 17.50 6.31 18.23
CA LEU A 567 18.74 7.08 18.25
C LEU A 567 18.81 8.00 19.46
N ALA A 568 17.72 8.70 19.80
CA ALA A 568 17.69 9.57 20.98
C ALA A 568 17.73 8.80 22.30
N VAL A 569 17.09 7.62 22.36
CA VAL A 569 17.19 6.73 23.54
C VAL A 569 18.62 6.23 23.72
N GLU A 570 19.28 5.82 22.64
CA GLU A 570 20.69 5.41 22.67
C GLU A 570 21.60 6.57 23.06
N TRP A 571 21.40 7.76 22.48
CA TRP A 571 22.13 8.99 22.83
C TRP A 571 22.03 9.30 24.33
N ALA A 572 20.81 9.50 24.84
CA ALA A 572 20.56 9.88 26.23
C ALA A 572 21.14 8.88 27.24
N SER A 573 21.15 7.58 26.91
CA SER A 573 21.68 6.56 27.82
C SER A 573 23.20 6.65 28.08
N TYR A 574 23.96 7.40 27.28
CA TYR A 574 25.39 7.63 27.54
C TYR A 574 25.64 8.59 28.72
N LEU A 575 24.62 9.27 29.25
CA LEU A 575 24.75 10.04 30.50
C LEU A 575 24.85 9.14 31.73
N THR A 576 24.21 7.96 31.70
CA THR A 576 24.08 7.10 32.89
C THR A 576 24.81 5.78 32.77
N THR A 577 25.15 5.36 31.55
CA THR A 577 25.79 4.06 31.29
C THR A 577 27.04 4.24 30.46
N ARG A 578 28.19 3.79 31.02
CA ARG A 578 29.44 3.65 30.27
C ARG A 578 29.37 2.41 29.39
N LYS A 579 29.49 2.58 28.07
CA LYS A 579 29.36 1.46 27.10
C LYS A 579 30.01 1.75 25.75
N GLY A 580 30.26 0.70 24.97
CA GLY A 580 30.81 0.83 23.62
C GLY A 580 29.85 1.44 22.60
N LEU A 581 30.41 2.20 21.66
CA LEU A 581 29.68 2.78 20.52
C LEU A 581 29.10 1.69 19.62
N ARG A 582 27.87 1.90 19.15
CA ARG A 582 27.32 1.11 18.04
C ARG A 582 27.77 1.73 16.74
N VAL A 583 28.57 1.00 15.97
CA VAL A 583 29.20 1.47 14.73
C VAL A 583 28.77 0.62 13.55
N SER A 584 28.84 1.19 12.36
CA SER A 584 28.53 0.50 11.10
C SER A 584 29.76 -0.03 10.39
N HIS A 585 30.96 0.45 10.73
CA HIS A 585 32.22 -0.10 10.22
C HIS A 585 32.71 -1.27 11.07
N ASN A 586 33.90 -1.79 10.77
CA ASN A 586 34.51 -2.89 11.52
C ASN A 586 34.70 -2.52 12.98
N ARG A 587 33.99 -3.22 13.87
CA ARG A 587 34.10 -3.05 15.31
C ARG A 587 35.53 -3.29 15.79
N LYS A 588 35.99 -2.43 16.70
CA LYS A 588 37.25 -2.58 17.43
C LYS A 588 37.01 -2.42 18.93
N GLY A 589 37.78 -3.14 19.75
CA GLY A 589 37.65 -3.09 21.21
C GLY A 589 36.22 -3.38 21.68
N ALA A 590 35.67 -2.47 22.50
CA ALA A 590 34.33 -2.56 23.08
C ALA A 590 33.19 -2.15 22.13
N GLN A 591 33.49 -1.72 20.90
CA GLN A 591 32.47 -1.32 19.94
C GLN A 591 31.52 -2.45 19.56
N ARG A 592 30.26 -2.10 19.29
CA ARG A 592 29.18 -3.03 18.94
C ARG A 592 28.81 -2.83 17.47
N SER A 593 28.51 -3.92 16.77
CA SER A 593 28.06 -3.84 15.37
C SER A 593 26.64 -3.30 15.29
N THR A 594 26.36 -2.56 14.21
CA THR A 594 24.98 -2.20 13.86
C THR A 594 24.18 -3.41 13.40
N TYR A 595 22.86 -3.29 13.48
CA TYR A 595 21.91 -4.24 12.93
C TYR A 595 21.76 -4.04 11.41
N PHE A 596 21.30 -5.10 10.71
CA PHE A 596 20.92 -5.01 9.29
C PHE A 596 19.78 -4.00 9.06
N LEU A 597 18.80 -3.96 9.97
CA LEU A 597 17.77 -2.92 10.00
C LEU A 597 18.24 -1.84 10.98
N GLN A 598 18.23 -0.54 10.64
CA GLN A 598 18.70 0.52 11.56
C GLN A 598 18.08 0.45 12.97
N LEU A 599 16.88 -0.12 13.08
CA LEU A 599 16.19 -0.42 14.32
C LEU A 599 16.68 -1.72 14.96
N PRO A 600 16.73 -1.81 16.31
CA PRO A 600 16.94 -3.08 17.00
C PRO A 600 15.98 -4.17 16.50
N TYR A 601 16.45 -5.41 16.31
CA TYR A 601 15.64 -6.49 15.74
C TYR A 601 14.30 -6.71 16.45
N ARG A 602 14.24 -6.50 17.78
CA ARG A 602 13.01 -6.54 18.60
C ARG A 602 11.94 -5.51 18.22
N VAL A 603 12.28 -4.50 17.40
CA VAL A 603 11.35 -3.51 16.85
C VAL A 603 11.30 -3.63 15.33
N GLY A 604 12.46 -3.77 14.67
CA GLY A 604 12.54 -3.84 13.21
C GLY A 604 11.84 -5.07 12.62
N VAL A 605 12.02 -6.26 13.21
CA VAL A 605 11.40 -7.50 12.68
C VAL A 605 9.87 -7.48 12.87
N PRO A 606 9.32 -7.16 14.06
CA PRO A 606 7.87 -6.98 14.21
C PRO A 606 7.31 -5.90 13.28
N LEU A 607 8.01 -4.77 13.09
CA LEU A 607 7.58 -3.72 12.17
C LEU A 607 7.48 -4.23 10.73
N MET A 608 8.46 -5.02 10.27
CA MET A 608 8.41 -5.63 8.93
C MET A 608 7.28 -6.66 8.81
N ALA A 609 7.09 -7.50 9.82
CA ALA A 609 6.00 -8.48 9.84
C ALA A 609 4.62 -7.80 9.79
N ILE A 610 4.40 -6.80 10.65
CA ILE A 610 3.16 -6.00 10.65
C ILE A 610 2.98 -5.27 9.31
N SER A 611 4.05 -4.73 8.73
CA SER A 611 4.00 -4.07 7.42
C SER A 611 3.59 -5.05 6.31
N ALA A 612 4.14 -6.27 6.29
CA ALA A 612 3.77 -7.31 5.33
C ALA A 612 2.31 -7.74 5.52
N SER A 613 1.86 -7.92 6.77
CA SER A 613 0.46 -8.25 7.09
C SER A 613 -0.51 -7.14 6.68
N LEU A 614 -0.16 -5.87 6.89
CA LEU A 614 -0.98 -4.73 6.48
C LEU A 614 -1.04 -4.60 4.94
N HIS A 615 0.08 -4.77 4.24
CA HIS A 615 0.08 -4.82 2.77
C HIS A 615 -0.81 -5.95 2.23
N TRP A 616 -0.74 -7.14 2.85
CA TRP A 616 -1.63 -8.24 2.51
C TRP A 616 -3.10 -7.90 2.78
N LEU A 617 -3.43 -7.36 3.96
CA LEU A 617 -4.80 -6.91 4.29
C LEU A 617 -5.33 -5.88 3.29
N ILE A 618 -4.50 -4.93 2.86
CA ILE A 618 -4.86 -3.95 1.84
C ILE A 618 -5.19 -4.65 0.52
N SER A 619 -4.38 -5.63 0.08
CA SER A 619 -4.66 -6.42 -1.12
C SER A 619 -5.95 -7.24 -1.03
N GLN A 620 -6.46 -7.50 0.17
CA GLN A 620 -7.74 -8.19 0.39
C GLN A 620 -8.88 -7.21 0.63
N SER A 621 -8.62 -5.90 0.74
CA SER A 621 -9.61 -4.85 1.02
C SER A 621 -10.17 -4.25 -0.26
N ILE A 622 -9.31 -4.02 -1.24
CA ILE A 622 -9.66 -3.67 -2.62
C ILE A 622 -8.75 -4.46 -3.56
N PHE A 623 -9.33 -5.17 -4.52
CA PHE A 623 -8.60 -6.09 -5.38
C PHE A 623 -9.17 -6.07 -6.80
N LEU A 624 -8.32 -6.40 -7.78
CA LEU A 624 -8.76 -6.57 -9.16
C LEU A 624 -9.69 -7.79 -9.26
N VAL A 625 -10.82 -7.62 -9.94
CA VAL A 625 -11.73 -8.69 -10.33
C VAL A 625 -11.84 -8.68 -11.85
N SER A 626 -11.53 -9.81 -12.46
CA SER A 626 -11.83 -10.05 -13.86
C SER A 626 -13.07 -10.94 -13.96
N ILE A 627 -13.85 -10.76 -15.01
CA ILE A 627 -15.12 -11.48 -15.20
C ILE A 627 -15.06 -12.19 -16.55
N GLU A 628 -15.35 -13.49 -16.52
CA GLU A 628 -15.44 -14.32 -17.71
C GLU A 628 -16.90 -14.68 -17.99
N THR A 629 -17.35 -14.29 -19.19
CA THR A 629 -18.73 -14.52 -19.62
C THR A 629 -18.86 -15.84 -20.38
N TYR A 630 -19.89 -16.58 -20.03
CA TYR A 630 -20.33 -17.76 -20.75
C TYR A 630 -21.70 -17.46 -21.38
N ASP A 631 -21.89 -17.89 -22.63
CA ASP A 631 -23.16 -17.73 -23.33
C ASP A 631 -24.26 -18.63 -22.74
N VAL A 632 -25.41 -18.73 -23.41
CA VAL A 632 -26.57 -19.55 -23.00
C VAL A 632 -26.41 -21.05 -23.32
N ASN A 633 -25.28 -21.47 -23.90
CA ASN A 633 -24.98 -22.89 -24.18
C ASN A 633 -23.81 -23.45 -23.35
N GLY A 634 -22.95 -22.59 -22.82
CA GLY A 634 -21.96 -22.91 -21.77
C GLY A 634 -20.55 -22.68 -22.28
N LEU A 635 -20.47 -21.93 -23.36
CA LEU A 635 -19.28 -21.69 -24.11
C LEU A 635 -18.79 -20.28 -23.74
N PRO A 636 -17.48 -20.13 -23.50
CA PRO A 636 -16.91 -18.82 -23.21
C PRO A 636 -17.15 -17.89 -24.41
N LYS A 637 -17.64 -16.67 -24.14
CA LYS A 637 -17.81 -15.64 -25.18
C LYS A 637 -16.49 -15.03 -25.63
N ASN A 638 -15.46 -15.13 -24.79
CA ASN A 638 -14.12 -14.63 -25.08
C ASN A 638 -13.48 -15.36 -26.29
N GLY A 639 -13.12 -14.61 -27.33
CA GLY A 639 -12.33 -15.12 -28.46
C GLY A 639 -13.11 -15.69 -29.64
N ARG A 640 -14.43 -15.55 -29.70
CA ARG A 640 -15.19 -15.84 -30.93
C ARG A 640 -14.84 -14.81 -32.00
N SER A 641 -14.08 -15.24 -33.01
CA SER A 641 -13.87 -14.45 -34.23
C SER A 641 -15.23 -14.13 -34.85
N LYS A 642 -15.43 -12.88 -35.30
CA LYS A 642 -16.60 -12.43 -36.04
C LYS A 642 -17.08 -13.54 -36.99
N VAL A 643 -18.27 -14.09 -36.74
CA VAL A 643 -18.97 -14.82 -37.78
C VAL A 643 -19.49 -13.75 -38.74
N GLU A 644 -18.94 -13.68 -39.95
CA GLU A 644 -19.47 -12.83 -41.01
C GLU A 644 -20.94 -13.22 -41.25
N GLY A 645 -21.86 -12.31 -40.94
CA GLY A 645 -23.30 -12.46 -41.22
C GLY A 645 -24.23 -12.45 -40.00
N GLY A 646 -23.73 -12.47 -38.76
CA GLY A 646 -24.55 -12.27 -37.55
C GLY A 646 -24.75 -10.78 -37.24
N LEU A 647 -25.97 -10.37 -36.92
CA LEU A 647 -26.32 -8.97 -36.57
C LEU A 647 -25.69 -8.47 -35.26
N ASP A 648 -25.09 -9.35 -34.44
CA ASP A 648 -24.55 -9.01 -33.13
C ASP A 648 -23.00 -9.03 -33.16
N GLY A 649 -22.44 -8.10 -33.93
CA GLY A 649 -21.00 -7.90 -34.11
C GLY A 649 -20.33 -7.13 -32.96
N VAL A 650 -20.63 -7.47 -31.70
CA VAL A 650 -19.91 -6.89 -30.55
C VAL A 650 -18.92 -7.94 -30.04
N ASN A 651 -17.63 -7.65 -30.17
CA ASN A 651 -16.62 -8.35 -29.39
C ASN A 651 -16.98 -8.09 -27.92
N GLU A 652 -17.51 -9.07 -27.19
CA GLU A 652 -17.64 -8.94 -25.74
C GLU A 652 -16.22 -8.96 -25.15
N GLU A 653 -15.74 -7.77 -24.82
CA GLU A 653 -14.39 -7.53 -24.33
C GLU A 653 -14.23 -8.09 -22.91
N HIS A 654 -13.02 -8.57 -22.58
CA HIS A 654 -12.67 -8.94 -21.21
C HIS A 654 -13.02 -7.83 -20.22
N ILE A 655 -13.89 -8.12 -19.27
CA ILE A 655 -14.31 -7.17 -18.24
C ILE A 655 -13.32 -7.22 -17.08
N ALA A 656 -12.83 -6.04 -16.71
CA ALA A 656 -11.97 -5.84 -15.56
C ALA A 656 -12.53 -4.70 -14.70
N THR A 657 -12.76 -4.99 -13.43
CA THR A 657 -13.23 -4.04 -12.43
C THR A 657 -12.49 -4.29 -11.11
N CYS A 658 -12.85 -3.60 -10.03
CA CYS A 658 -12.35 -3.86 -8.69
C CYS A 658 -13.46 -4.41 -7.80
N GLY A 659 -13.09 -5.29 -6.88
CA GLY A 659 -13.93 -5.70 -5.76
C GLY A 659 -13.43 -5.10 -4.45
N TYR A 660 -14.30 -4.98 -3.46
CA TYR A 660 -13.94 -4.62 -2.10
C TYR A 660 -14.36 -5.70 -1.10
N SER A 661 -13.86 -5.62 0.14
CA SER A 661 -14.19 -6.58 1.19
C SER A 661 -14.31 -5.84 2.53
N PRO A 662 -15.53 -5.59 3.02
CA PRO A 662 -15.76 -4.86 4.27
C PRO A 662 -15.06 -5.51 5.46
N LEU A 663 -15.04 -6.85 5.52
CA LEU A 663 -14.37 -7.58 6.60
C LEU A 663 -12.84 -7.35 6.59
N ALA A 664 -12.21 -7.35 5.41
CA ALA A 664 -10.79 -7.06 5.30
C ALA A 664 -10.48 -5.60 5.68
N ILE A 665 -11.36 -4.67 5.28
CA ILE A 665 -11.25 -3.25 5.64
C ILE A 665 -11.37 -3.05 7.16
N ILE A 666 -12.32 -3.71 7.83
CA ILE A 666 -12.46 -3.65 9.30
C ILE A 666 -11.20 -4.18 9.98
N CYS A 667 -10.70 -5.35 9.56
CA CYS A 667 -9.44 -5.91 10.08
C CYS A 667 -8.26 -4.95 9.87
N LEU A 668 -8.17 -4.32 8.69
CA LEU A 668 -7.15 -3.32 8.38
C LEU A 668 -7.22 -2.12 9.33
N LEU A 669 -8.41 -1.61 9.62
CA LEU A 669 -8.62 -0.50 10.55
C LEU A 669 -8.20 -0.86 11.98
N VAL A 670 -8.57 -2.06 12.45
CA VAL A 670 -8.20 -2.56 13.79
C VAL A 670 -6.68 -2.64 13.94
N VAL A 671 -6.00 -3.32 13.01
CA VAL A 671 -4.53 -3.48 13.06
C VAL A 671 -3.84 -2.12 12.94
N SER A 672 -4.32 -1.23 12.07
CA SER A 672 -3.77 0.13 11.91
C SER A 672 -3.95 0.98 13.18
N GLY A 673 -5.11 0.86 13.85
CA GLY A 673 -5.39 1.51 15.13
C GLY A 673 -4.43 1.06 16.22
N LEU A 674 -4.19 -0.26 16.34
CA LEU A 674 -3.23 -0.82 17.29
C LEU A 674 -1.80 -0.30 17.06
N VAL A 675 -1.37 -0.19 15.80
CA VAL A 675 -0.07 0.39 15.45
C VAL A 675 0.05 1.83 15.92
N VAL A 676 -0.97 2.66 15.71
CA VAL A 676 -0.95 4.06 16.16
C VAL A 676 -0.97 4.19 17.67
N ILE A 677 -1.79 3.40 18.37
CA ILE A 677 -1.79 3.37 19.84
C ILE A 677 -0.39 3.04 20.36
N TYR A 678 0.27 2.04 19.77
CA TYR A 678 1.64 1.68 20.13
C TYR A 678 2.64 2.82 19.88
N VAL A 679 2.58 3.47 18.72
CA VAL A 679 3.50 4.56 18.34
C VAL A 679 3.31 5.79 19.24
N VAL A 680 2.06 6.17 19.50
CA VAL A 680 1.70 7.27 20.40
C VAL A 680 2.12 6.95 21.84
N GLY A 681 1.80 5.74 22.32
CA GLY A 681 2.20 5.26 23.65
C GLY A 681 3.73 5.24 23.83
N MET A 682 4.48 4.83 22.81
CA MET A 682 5.94 4.93 22.80
C MET A 682 6.40 6.39 22.89
N GLY A 683 5.75 7.30 22.16
CA GLY A 683 6.07 8.72 22.15
C GLY A 683 5.97 9.37 23.54
N PHE A 684 4.99 8.97 24.35
CA PHE A 684 4.79 9.50 25.70
C PHE A 684 5.82 9.06 26.73
N LYS A 685 6.55 7.95 26.50
CA LYS A 685 7.62 7.48 27.40
C LYS A 685 8.75 8.51 27.50
N LYS A 686 9.34 8.64 28.69
CA LYS A 686 10.52 9.48 28.92
C LYS A 686 11.78 8.90 28.24
N LEU A 687 12.74 9.76 27.93
CA LEU A 687 14.10 9.33 27.61
C LEU A 687 14.79 8.79 28.88
N PRO A 688 15.82 7.93 28.74
CA PRO A 688 16.53 7.35 29.89
C PRO A 688 17.21 8.36 30.81
N SER A 689 17.50 9.56 30.33
CA SER A 689 18.16 10.62 31.08
C SER A 689 17.62 12.00 30.69
N ASP A 690 17.80 12.97 31.58
CA ASP A 690 17.35 14.36 31.47
C ASP A 690 18.50 15.39 31.41
N GLY A 691 19.75 14.99 31.67
CA GLY A 691 20.91 15.89 31.63
C GLY A 691 21.62 16.01 30.27
N MET A 692 21.43 15.07 29.35
CA MET A 692 22.14 15.13 28.06
C MET A 692 21.36 15.96 27.02
N PRO A 693 21.99 16.91 26.31
CA PRO A 693 21.32 17.70 25.27
C PRO A 693 20.68 16.84 24.18
N LEU A 694 19.43 17.15 23.83
CA LEU A 694 18.70 16.44 22.77
C LEU A 694 19.13 16.95 21.38
N VAL A 695 20.15 16.31 20.80
CA VAL A 695 20.68 16.65 19.46
C VAL A 695 19.95 15.94 18.32
N GLY A 696 19.37 14.77 18.58
CA GLY A 696 18.71 13.94 17.56
C GLY A 696 19.70 13.41 16.52
N SER A 697 19.41 13.60 15.23
CA SER A 697 20.30 13.24 14.11
C SER A 697 21.28 14.36 13.73
N ASN A 698 21.34 15.46 14.48
CA ASN A 698 22.05 16.66 14.07
C ASN A 698 23.58 16.52 14.18
N SER A 699 24.30 16.58 13.06
CA SER A 699 25.76 16.42 13.01
C SER A 699 26.53 17.45 13.83
N VAL A 700 26.07 18.70 13.90
CA VAL A 700 26.72 19.77 14.70
C VAL A 700 26.60 19.49 16.19
N GLY A 701 25.42 19.07 16.65
CA GLY A 701 25.21 18.73 18.06
C GLY A 701 25.99 17.47 18.48
N ILE A 702 26.12 16.50 17.57
CA ILE A 702 26.96 15.32 17.82
C ILE A 702 28.43 15.74 17.94
N ALA A 703 28.92 16.58 17.02
CA ALA A 703 30.30 17.09 17.02
C ALA A 703 30.62 17.90 18.28
N ALA A 704 29.72 18.78 18.70
CA ALA A 704 29.87 19.60 19.90
C ALA A 704 30.03 18.78 21.19
N ALA A 705 29.52 17.54 21.22
CA ALA A 705 29.68 16.62 22.34
C ALA A 705 30.99 15.80 22.30
N CYS A 706 31.89 16.03 21.33
CA CYS A 706 33.06 15.19 21.06
C CYS A 706 34.38 15.99 21.07
N HIS A 707 34.66 16.64 22.19
CA HIS A 707 35.91 17.36 22.48
C HIS A 707 36.60 16.74 23.71
N PRO A 708 37.14 15.51 23.61
CA PRO A 708 37.64 14.77 24.76
C PRO A 708 38.94 15.39 25.30
N PRO A 709 39.32 15.11 26.57
CA PRO A 709 40.67 15.38 27.05
C PRO A 709 41.67 14.46 26.34
N GLN A 710 42.98 14.77 26.42
CA GLN A 710 44.03 14.03 25.71
C GLN A 710 43.96 12.51 25.95
N ASP A 711 43.74 12.08 27.19
CA ASP A 711 43.67 10.66 27.57
C ASP A 711 42.25 10.06 27.51
N GLY A 712 41.27 10.79 26.97
CA GLY A 712 39.85 10.40 26.97
C GLY A 712 39.24 10.14 25.60
N GLY A 713 39.98 10.31 24.51
CA GLY A 713 39.45 10.30 23.14
C GLY A 713 39.32 8.93 22.48
N ASP A 714 39.55 7.82 23.18
CA ASP A 714 39.57 6.50 22.55
C ASP A 714 38.16 5.89 22.37
N ALA A 715 37.64 5.99 21.14
CA ALA A 715 36.36 5.43 20.72
C ALA A 715 36.28 3.89 20.73
N GLN A 716 37.40 3.18 20.96
CA GLN A 716 37.42 1.72 21.09
C GLN A 716 37.12 1.25 22.51
N HIS A 717 37.22 2.15 23.50
CA HIS A 717 36.87 1.85 24.89
C HIS A 717 35.40 2.19 25.19
N PRO A 718 34.84 1.66 26.29
CA PRO A 718 33.52 2.07 26.77
C PRO A 718 33.50 3.57 27.11
N LEU A 719 32.59 4.31 26.47
CA LEU A 719 32.44 5.76 26.63
C LEU A 719 31.24 6.10 27.51
N MET A 720 31.33 7.25 28.16
CA MET A 720 30.24 7.93 28.85
C MET A 720 30.31 9.42 28.50
N TRP A 721 29.18 10.12 28.49
CA TRP A 721 29.13 11.57 28.30
C TRP A 721 28.94 12.26 29.64
N GLY A 722 29.76 13.28 29.91
CA GLY A 722 29.72 14.05 31.15
C GLY A 722 30.84 15.07 31.20
N VAL A 723 31.07 15.66 32.37
CA VAL A 723 32.11 16.66 32.59
C VAL A 723 33.48 15.97 32.60
N VAL A 724 34.40 16.47 31.77
CA VAL A 724 35.76 15.93 31.57
C VAL A 724 36.87 16.84 32.07
N SER A 725 36.60 18.14 32.20
CA SER A 725 37.49 19.12 32.78
C SER A 725 36.68 20.25 33.39
N GLU A 726 37.21 20.85 34.45
CA GLU A 726 36.71 22.07 35.06
C GLU A 726 37.86 23.08 35.06
N SER A 727 37.65 24.29 34.55
CA SER A 727 38.64 25.35 34.71
C SER A 727 38.65 25.82 36.16
N SER A 728 39.79 25.66 36.83
CA SER A 728 39.98 26.04 38.23
C SER A 728 39.81 27.55 38.47
N ASP A 729 40.02 28.38 37.43
CA ASP A 729 40.03 29.85 37.56
C ASP A 729 38.68 30.51 37.22
N GLU A 730 37.77 29.85 36.48
CA GLU A 730 36.50 30.44 36.03
C GLU A 730 35.25 29.62 36.37
N GLY A 731 35.40 28.39 36.90
CA GLY A 731 34.27 27.51 37.24
C GLY A 731 33.49 27.01 36.03
N ILE A 732 34.04 27.12 34.81
CA ILE A 732 33.43 26.66 33.57
C ILE A 732 33.80 25.19 33.37
N GLY A 733 32.80 24.32 33.31
CA GLY A 733 33.02 22.90 33.01
C GLY A 733 33.04 22.63 31.51
N HIS A 734 33.62 21.52 31.10
CA HIS A 734 33.54 21.03 29.72
C HIS A 734 32.89 19.65 29.67
N CYS A 735 31.85 19.47 28.85
CA CYS A 735 31.20 18.18 28.68
C CYS A 735 31.62 17.50 27.38
N SER A 736 32.00 16.22 27.44
CA SER A 736 32.36 15.46 26.24
C SER A 736 32.14 13.96 26.43
N PHE A 737 32.03 13.23 25.33
CA PHE A 737 32.23 11.78 25.33
C PHE A 737 33.68 11.46 25.71
N SER A 738 33.88 10.59 26.70
CA SER A 738 35.22 10.22 27.16
C SER A 738 35.33 8.75 27.59
N SER A 739 36.47 8.14 27.27
CA SER A 739 36.90 6.82 27.77
C SER A 739 37.42 6.90 29.20
N SER A 740 37.84 8.07 29.64
CA SER A 740 38.26 8.38 31.00
C SER A 740 37.08 8.72 31.90
N ALA A 741 37.30 8.80 33.22
CA ALA A 741 36.25 9.11 34.20
C ALA A 741 35.56 10.45 33.87
N VAL A 742 34.24 10.50 34.06
CA VAL A 742 33.41 11.69 33.85
C VAL A 742 32.47 11.87 35.03
N SER A 743 32.19 13.11 35.41
CA SER A 743 31.16 13.46 36.40
C SER A 743 29.89 13.97 35.73
N LEU A 744 28.78 14.01 36.46
CA LEU A 744 27.53 14.58 35.96
C LEU A 744 27.62 16.12 35.94
N PRO A 745 27.07 16.78 34.92
CA PRO A 745 27.05 18.24 34.87
C PRO A 745 26.18 18.81 36.00
N VAL A 746 26.67 19.85 36.66
CA VAL A 746 26.00 20.48 37.80
C VAL A 746 24.96 21.48 37.29
N GLN A 747 23.76 21.45 37.89
CA GLN A 747 22.69 22.37 37.53
C GLN A 747 23.10 23.83 37.78
N GLY A 748 22.90 24.68 36.78
CA GLY A 748 23.22 26.12 36.82
C GLY A 748 24.67 26.45 36.47
N GLN A 749 25.57 25.46 36.37
CA GLN A 749 26.97 25.69 36.00
C GLN A 749 27.10 25.96 34.49
N LEU A 750 27.98 26.89 34.11
CA LEU A 750 28.28 27.17 32.72
C LEU A 750 29.20 26.09 32.15
N HIS A 751 28.92 25.67 30.92
CA HIS A 751 29.82 24.79 30.19
C HIS A 751 30.10 25.29 28.77
N ALA A 752 31.35 25.17 28.35
CA ALA A 752 31.84 25.48 27.00
C ALA A 752 32.42 24.22 26.38
#